data_AF-A0A256BPJ7-F1
#
_entry.id   AF-A0A256BPJ7-F1
#
_cell.length_a   1.000
_cell.length_b   1.000
_cell.length_c   1.000
_cell.angle_alpha   90.00
_cell.angle_beta   90.00
_cell.angle_gamma   90.00
#
_symmetry.space_group_name_H-M   'P 1'
#
loop_
_entity.id
_entity.type
_entity.pdbx_description
1 polymer ?
#
loop_
_entity_poly.entity_id
_entity_poly.type
_entity_poly.pdbx_seq_one_letter_code
_entity_poly.pdbx_strand_id
1 'polypeptide(L)'
;MLLITVGTEQYQFNALMHWIELLIKYQLINEDVLVQYGASTHLPDGSKAYRNLSEQEFLNFVERANLIISHCDEDIAQLLEDKDTPYVLVPRLHRFREFIDNHQMEVADDFERRGIPIARSPGDLVKFIKLRQTSSVSSKVSEAQLCEYLKDRYKSQKKLMLVCAAGGYFRYMQSLQSFWENYNDRLWISVRTSITEREIQDSHRYWGYVPVKDNLLNIIRNLFLAFRAVPRYKPDLVVSTGSGFSLPYLLIAKFFCGSKVVFIESKTRFQKIGLPAWVLMKLRVLDLIVVRSKAIANLYPEAVYIPVSDNLSDKTKQNRDYKQASIVTFDEVAFIFSPERLVFSTAREFLLDFQSICNIDESYKKIVIDMSHTTVMDSAGLGALTNCLRMATANKTQLALWSVSDAVSALIGISSISNLFITEPTSNTFRLSNSIQRTKVRNITMFGLLLFRTQRLLKKIPVLRIFYPILKFLFPFIDIDPSVPVHPSVRNPIKRIIDIIGSLIGLSFTAVLFIPISIAIMLESKGNVLFGQIRCGLLSKPFKIWKFRSMVQNAEQLQIKVENQVEASSNVPIVDGDDTTVSGKFFKNADDPRVTRVGKFLRKTSLDEFPQFWNVLIGDMSLVGTRPPTFNEINSYELEVEYHDERYTEWNRLDVKPGITGVWQVNGRSNVRSFAEVVNYDIEYRKNWSIWYDLKLIVQTFMVLFDRNNKAV
;
A
#
# COMPACT_ATOMS: atom_id res chain seq x y z
N MET A 1 4.71 -30.27 12.75
CA MET A 1 6.06 -29.68 12.61
C MET A 1 6.04 -28.80 11.38
N LEU A 2 6.45 -27.55 11.55
CA LEU A 2 6.59 -26.59 10.46
C LEU A 2 8.04 -26.57 9.98
N LEU A 3 8.27 -26.85 8.69
CA LEU A 3 9.59 -26.76 8.08
C LEU A 3 9.73 -25.43 7.33
N ILE A 4 10.70 -24.62 7.72
CA ILE A 4 11.08 -23.40 7.03
C ILE A 4 12.38 -23.66 6.29
N THR A 5 12.43 -23.36 5.00
CA THR A 5 13.63 -23.53 4.18
C THR A 5 13.90 -22.27 3.36
N VAL A 6 15.13 -21.75 3.44
CA VAL A 6 15.59 -20.66 2.58
C VAL A 6 16.75 -21.10 1.67
N GLY A 7 16.94 -22.41 1.53
CA GLY A 7 18.00 -23.03 0.73
C GLY A 7 19.40 -22.71 1.22
N THR A 8 20.39 -22.93 0.35
CA THR A 8 21.81 -22.57 0.56
C THR A 8 22.18 -21.27 -0.16
N GLU A 9 21.16 -20.43 -0.40
CA GLU A 9 21.26 -19.16 -1.10
C GLU A 9 22.41 -18.28 -0.59
N GLN A 10 23.16 -17.67 -1.52
CA GLN A 10 24.27 -16.77 -1.19
C GLN A 10 23.79 -15.46 -0.55
N TYR A 11 22.53 -15.07 -0.78
CA TYR A 11 21.95 -13.81 -0.32
C TYR A 11 21.03 -14.02 0.88
N GLN A 12 21.20 -13.17 1.89
CA GLN A 12 20.41 -13.16 3.13
C GLN A 12 18.90 -13.15 2.85
N PHE A 13 18.12 -13.96 3.59
CA PHE A 13 16.66 -14.01 3.54
C PHE A 13 16.12 -13.87 4.97
N ASN A 14 16.00 -12.64 5.43
CA ASN A 14 15.66 -12.32 6.81
C ASN A 14 14.17 -12.03 6.99
N ALA A 15 13.44 -11.67 5.93
CA ALA A 15 12.02 -11.32 6.00
C ALA A 15 11.17 -12.44 6.61
N LEU A 16 11.31 -13.65 6.07
CA LEU A 16 10.61 -14.83 6.57
C LEU A 16 10.98 -15.14 8.02
N MET A 17 12.26 -14.98 8.40
CA MET A 17 12.70 -15.24 9.78
C MET A 17 12.02 -14.30 10.77
N HIS A 18 11.95 -13.00 10.47
CA HIS A 18 11.23 -12.03 11.31
C HIS A 18 9.72 -12.31 11.37
N TRP A 19 9.11 -12.78 10.28
CA TRP A 19 7.69 -13.11 10.28
C TRP A 19 7.39 -14.32 11.14
N ILE A 20 8.20 -15.37 11.05
CA ILE A 20 8.04 -16.57 11.86
C ILE A 20 8.20 -16.24 13.34
N GLU A 21 9.22 -15.45 13.70
CA GLU A 21 9.40 -14.97 15.07
C GLU A 21 8.19 -14.16 15.56
N LEU A 22 7.64 -13.27 14.71
CA LEU A 22 6.43 -12.50 15.02
C LEU A 22 5.23 -13.43 15.27
N LEU A 23 5.05 -14.45 14.43
CA LEU A 23 3.97 -15.43 14.55
C LEU A 23 4.11 -16.28 15.84
N ILE A 24 5.34 -16.67 16.21
CA ILE A 24 5.63 -17.37 17.48
C ILE A 24 5.32 -16.44 18.67
N LYS A 25 5.80 -15.19 18.64
CA LYS A 25 5.55 -14.17 19.68
C LYS A 25 4.06 -13.93 19.92
N TYR A 26 3.26 -14.00 18.85
CA TYR A 26 1.81 -13.81 18.90
C TYR A 26 1.03 -15.12 19.14
N GLN A 27 1.71 -16.25 19.37
CA GLN A 27 1.09 -17.57 19.58
C GLN A 27 0.16 -17.98 18.43
N LEU A 28 0.52 -17.61 17.20
CA LEU A 28 -0.20 -17.99 15.98
C LEU A 28 0.32 -19.32 15.40
N ILE A 29 1.44 -19.82 15.94
CA ILE A 29 2.03 -21.12 15.61
C ILE A 29 2.18 -21.91 16.92
N ASN A 30 1.54 -23.06 16.99
CA ASN A 30 1.57 -23.96 18.15
C ASN A 30 2.40 -25.24 17.90
N GLU A 31 3.05 -25.34 16.74
CA GLU A 31 3.83 -26.51 16.34
C GLU A 31 5.34 -26.25 16.43
N ASP A 32 6.13 -27.33 16.59
CA ASP A 32 7.60 -27.26 16.50
C ASP A 32 8.05 -26.67 15.15
N VAL A 33 8.86 -25.61 15.22
CA VAL A 33 9.41 -24.89 14.07
C VAL A 33 10.86 -25.32 13.81
N LEU A 34 11.11 -25.86 12.62
CA LEU A 34 12.44 -26.23 12.15
C LEU A 34 12.87 -25.31 11.00
N VAL A 35 14.08 -24.76 11.05
CA VAL A 35 14.60 -23.80 10.07
C VAL A 35 15.85 -24.35 9.38
N GLN A 36 15.81 -24.53 8.07
CA GLN A 36 16.98 -24.72 7.22
C GLN A 36 17.39 -23.37 6.61
N TYR A 37 18.65 -22.97 6.76
CA TYR A 37 19.11 -21.65 6.31
C TYR A 37 20.54 -21.62 5.76
N GLY A 38 20.79 -20.88 4.67
CA GLY A 38 22.13 -20.70 4.13
C GLY A 38 22.88 -19.50 4.73
N ALA A 39 22.53 -18.31 4.24
CA ALA A 39 23.22 -17.05 4.55
C ALA A 39 22.45 -16.10 5.48
N SER A 40 21.24 -16.46 5.94
CA SER A 40 20.44 -15.60 6.83
C SER A 40 21.18 -15.29 8.14
N THR A 41 21.09 -14.04 8.59
CA THR A 41 21.80 -13.53 9.78
C THR A 41 20.92 -13.49 11.02
N HIS A 42 19.61 -13.66 10.84
CA HIS A 42 18.61 -13.66 11.90
C HIS A 42 17.88 -15.00 11.90
N LEU A 43 17.61 -15.55 13.08
CA LEU A 43 16.89 -16.81 13.26
C LEU A 43 15.77 -16.60 14.29
N PRO A 44 14.59 -17.20 14.08
CA PRO A 44 13.48 -17.06 15.03
C PRO A 44 13.81 -17.69 16.38
N ASP A 45 13.61 -16.94 17.46
CA ASP A 45 13.70 -17.47 18.82
C ASP A 45 12.68 -18.60 19.03
N GLY A 46 13.11 -19.70 19.65
CA GLY A 46 12.27 -20.89 19.87
C GLY A 46 12.23 -21.88 18.69
N SER A 47 13.00 -21.65 17.62
CA SER A 47 13.12 -22.58 16.49
C SER A 47 14.39 -23.44 16.52
N LYS A 48 14.33 -24.64 15.93
CA LYS A 48 15.51 -25.51 15.71
C LYS A 48 16.13 -25.19 14.36
N ALA A 49 17.32 -24.59 14.34
CA ALA A 49 17.95 -24.10 13.11
C ALA A 49 19.15 -24.94 12.65
N TYR A 50 19.18 -25.28 11.35
CA TYR A 50 20.23 -26.06 10.69
C TYR A 50 20.77 -25.29 9.48
N ARG A 51 22.09 -25.06 9.45
CA ARG A 51 22.70 -24.29 8.37
C ARG A 51 22.89 -25.10 7.09
N ASN A 52 23.56 -26.25 7.22
CA ASN A 52 23.75 -27.19 6.12
C ASN A 52 23.12 -28.52 6.50
N LEU A 53 22.27 -29.04 5.63
CA LEU A 53 21.70 -30.38 5.71
C LEU A 53 22.18 -31.16 4.49
N SER A 54 22.44 -32.45 4.66
CA SER A 54 22.61 -33.33 3.51
C SER A 54 21.28 -33.45 2.75
N GLU A 55 21.35 -33.77 1.45
CA GLU A 55 20.15 -33.94 0.61
C GLU A 55 19.18 -34.98 1.21
N GLN A 56 19.72 -36.06 1.78
CA GLN A 56 18.94 -37.14 2.37
C GLN A 56 18.26 -36.74 3.68
N GLU A 57 18.94 -35.96 4.54
CA GLU A 57 18.35 -35.40 5.76
C GLU A 57 17.26 -34.38 5.44
N PHE A 58 17.48 -33.52 4.44
CA PHE A 58 16.51 -32.54 3.99
C PHE A 58 15.23 -33.21 3.49
N LEU A 59 15.36 -34.24 2.64
CA LEU A 59 14.21 -35.00 2.13
C LEU A 59 13.43 -35.69 3.25
N ASN A 60 14.11 -36.22 4.28
CA ASN A 60 13.46 -36.78 5.46
C ASN A 60 12.65 -35.72 6.24
N PHE A 61 13.17 -34.51 6.39
CA PHE A 61 12.40 -33.42 7.01
C PHE A 61 11.20 -32.99 6.15
N VAL A 62 11.34 -32.95 4.83
CA VAL A 62 10.24 -32.64 3.89
C VAL A 62 9.10 -33.65 4.02
N GLU A 63 9.41 -34.94 4.16
CA GLU A 63 8.41 -36.01 4.31
C GLU A 63 7.72 -35.99 5.68
N ARG A 64 8.40 -35.50 6.72
CA ARG A 64 7.85 -35.38 8.09
C ARG A 64 7.13 -34.06 8.37
N ALA A 65 7.28 -33.07 7.49
CA ALA A 65 6.71 -31.75 7.68
C ALA A 65 5.18 -31.77 7.45
N ASN A 66 4.44 -31.07 8.31
CA ASN A 66 3.00 -30.87 8.13
C ASN A 66 2.72 -29.74 7.13
N LEU A 67 3.62 -28.77 7.07
CA LEU A 67 3.60 -27.63 6.16
C LEU A 67 5.04 -27.17 5.93
N ILE A 68 5.37 -26.83 4.69
CA ILE A 68 6.67 -26.31 4.30
C ILE A 68 6.52 -24.83 3.92
N ILE A 69 7.31 -23.95 4.51
CA ILE A 69 7.39 -22.55 4.10
C ILE A 69 8.77 -22.32 3.49
N SER A 70 8.80 -22.05 2.19
CA SER A 70 10.03 -21.88 1.43
C SER A 70 10.19 -20.47 0.90
N HIS A 71 11.42 -20.03 0.63
CA HIS A 71 11.61 -18.91 -0.30
C HIS A 71 11.08 -19.27 -1.69
N CYS A 72 10.61 -18.25 -2.42
CA CYS A 72 10.04 -18.38 -3.76
C CYS A 72 11.15 -18.57 -4.79
N ASP A 73 11.60 -19.82 -4.90
CA ASP A 73 12.57 -20.28 -5.87
C ASP A 73 11.93 -21.26 -6.83
N GLU A 74 12.35 -21.20 -8.09
CA GLU A 74 11.87 -22.12 -9.13
C GLU A 74 12.34 -23.55 -8.83
N ASP A 75 13.58 -23.73 -8.36
CA ASP A 75 14.15 -25.05 -8.10
C ASP A 75 13.47 -25.74 -6.89
N ILE A 76 13.16 -25.00 -5.82
CA ILE A 76 12.46 -25.56 -4.65
C ILE A 76 10.97 -25.73 -4.91
N ALA A 77 10.32 -24.77 -5.56
CA ALA A 77 8.92 -24.94 -5.94
C ALA A 77 8.74 -26.22 -6.75
N GLN A 78 9.66 -26.50 -7.67
CA GLN A 78 9.65 -27.73 -8.44
C GLN A 78 9.95 -28.99 -7.61
N LEU A 79 10.90 -28.95 -6.67
CA LEU A 79 11.16 -30.07 -5.76
C LEU A 79 9.92 -30.41 -4.92
N LEU A 80 9.19 -29.39 -4.49
CA LEU A 80 7.98 -29.53 -3.68
C LEU A 80 6.75 -29.91 -4.52
N GLU A 81 6.72 -29.57 -5.81
CA GLU A 81 5.67 -30.04 -6.75
C GLU A 81 5.66 -31.57 -6.89
N ASP A 82 6.82 -32.23 -6.80
CA ASP A 82 6.94 -33.69 -6.87
C ASP A 82 6.58 -34.39 -5.54
N LYS A 83 6.16 -33.64 -4.52
CA LYS A 83 5.87 -34.14 -3.17
C LYS A 83 4.43 -33.82 -2.76
N ASP A 84 3.82 -34.72 -1.99
CA ASP A 84 2.45 -34.55 -1.47
C ASP A 84 2.36 -33.59 -0.26
N THR A 85 3.49 -33.05 0.21
CA THR A 85 3.53 -32.16 1.38
C THR A 85 3.01 -30.76 1.02
N PRO A 86 2.05 -30.19 1.77
CA PRO A 86 1.61 -28.81 1.56
C PRO A 86 2.77 -27.82 1.72
N TYR A 87 2.86 -26.85 0.82
CA TYR A 87 3.89 -25.82 0.88
C TYR A 87 3.37 -24.43 0.54
N VAL A 88 4.04 -23.42 1.09
CA VAL A 88 3.79 -21.99 0.86
C VAL A 88 5.12 -21.36 0.45
N LEU A 89 5.09 -20.53 -0.60
CA LEU A 89 6.28 -19.83 -1.06
C LEU A 89 6.26 -18.36 -0.65
N VAL A 90 7.43 -17.83 -0.31
CA VAL A 90 7.62 -16.46 0.16
C VAL A 90 8.63 -15.73 -0.74
N PRO A 91 8.23 -14.68 -1.49
CA PRO A 91 9.15 -13.91 -2.31
C PRO A 91 10.03 -12.99 -1.45
N ARG A 92 11.21 -12.62 -1.98
CA ARG A 92 12.12 -11.65 -1.35
C ARG A 92 11.50 -10.25 -1.29
N LEU A 93 11.83 -9.48 -0.25
CA LEU A 93 11.29 -8.14 0.01
C LEU A 93 12.38 -7.07 0.20
N HIS A 94 12.20 -5.92 -0.48
CA HIS A 94 13.26 -4.90 -0.62
C HIS A 94 13.64 -4.25 0.72
N ARG A 95 12.69 -4.23 1.67
CA ARG A 95 12.85 -3.64 3.00
C ARG A 95 13.92 -4.32 3.84
N PHE A 96 14.08 -5.63 3.70
CA PHE A 96 15.04 -6.42 4.48
C PHE A 96 16.46 -6.39 3.89
N ARG A 97 16.72 -5.46 2.95
CA ARG A 97 17.95 -5.41 2.15
C ARG A 97 18.21 -6.71 1.36
N GLU A 98 17.16 -7.47 1.11
CA GLU A 98 17.23 -8.68 0.31
C GLU A 98 17.41 -8.30 -1.15
N PHE A 99 18.27 -9.04 -1.84
CA PHE A 99 18.47 -8.84 -3.27
C PHE A 99 17.20 -9.30 -4.02
N ILE A 100 16.50 -8.36 -4.67
CA ILE A 100 15.34 -8.68 -5.50
C ILE A 100 15.73 -8.50 -6.97
N ASP A 101 15.59 -9.58 -7.73
CA ASP A 101 15.49 -9.49 -9.18
C ASP A 101 14.01 -9.34 -9.57
N ASN A 102 13.70 -8.46 -10.52
CA ASN A 102 12.35 -8.35 -11.10
C ASN A 102 11.81 -9.71 -11.55
N HIS A 103 12.70 -10.60 -12.01
CA HIS A 103 12.35 -11.97 -12.38
C HIS A 103 11.69 -12.76 -11.23
N GLN A 104 12.17 -12.63 -9.98
CA GLN A 104 11.63 -13.39 -8.84
C GLN A 104 10.19 -12.97 -8.50
N MET A 105 9.86 -11.68 -8.66
CA MET A 105 8.49 -11.21 -8.48
C MET A 105 7.58 -11.73 -9.60
N GLU A 106 8.07 -11.78 -10.85
CA GLU A 106 7.30 -12.34 -11.96
C GLU A 106 7.08 -13.86 -11.80
N VAL A 107 8.06 -14.59 -11.26
CA VAL A 107 7.94 -16.03 -10.89
C VAL A 107 6.87 -16.23 -9.81
N ALA A 108 6.89 -15.43 -8.76
CA ALA A 108 5.88 -15.49 -7.70
C ALA A 108 4.46 -15.24 -8.26
N ASP A 109 4.32 -14.26 -9.16
CA ASP A 109 3.05 -13.96 -9.82
C ASP A 109 2.59 -15.11 -10.77
N ASP A 110 3.51 -15.83 -11.41
CA ASP A 110 3.20 -17.04 -12.20
C ASP A 110 2.67 -18.18 -11.32
N PHE A 111 3.41 -18.48 -10.26
CA PHE A 111 3.06 -19.54 -9.31
C PHE A 111 1.70 -19.28 -8.66
N GLU A 112 1.42 -18.04 -8.29
CA GLU A 112 0.10 -17.65 -7.79
C GLU A 112 -1.01 -17.89 -8.82
N ARG A 113 -0.79 -17.58 -10.11
CA ARG A 113 -1.76 -17.88 -11.19
C ARG A 113 -1.98 -19.38 -11.39
N ARG A 114 -0.94 -20.18 -11.17
CA ARG A 114 -1.01 -21.65 -11.19
C ARG A 114 -1.70 -22.24 -9.95
N GLY A 115 -2.07 -21.39 -8.98
CA GLY A 115 -2.78 -21.78 -7.77
C GLY A 115 -1.87 -22.20 -6.60
N ILE A 116 -0.57 -21.92 -6.70
CA ILE A 116 0.39 -22.13 -5.61
C ILE A 116 0.24 -20.99 -4.59
N PRO A 117 0.14 -21.28 -3.29
CA PRO A 117 -0.03 -20.24 -2.27
C PRO A 117 1.27 -19.44 -2.08
N ILE A 118 1.19 -18.13 -2.35
CA ILE A 118 2.30 -17.17 -2.21
C ILE A 118 2.01 -16.22 -1.05
N ALA A 119 2.81 -16.28 0.02
CA ALA A 119 2.69 -15.36 1.14
C ALA A 119 3.57 -14.13 0.94
N ARG A 120 2.95 -12.94 0.86
CA ARG A 120 3.65 -11.65 0.69
C ARG A 120 3.63 -10.81 1.97
N SER A 121 3.05 -11.34 3.05
CA SER A 121 2.95 -10.71 4.36
C SER A 121 2.86 -11.76 5.47
N PRO A 122 3.16 -11.38 6.72
CA PRO A 122 2.90 -12.26 7.86
C PRO A 122 1.41 -12.60 7.98
N GLY A 123 0.50 -11.68 7.63
CA GLY A 123 -0.94 -11.98 7.57
C GLY A 123 -1.30 -13.06 6.54
N ASP A 124 -0.67 -13.05 5.36
CA ASP A 124 -0.86 -14.12 4.37
C ASP A 124 -0.36 -15.47 4.93
N LEU A 125 0.77 -15.49 5.67
CA LEU A 125 1.24 -16.72 6.33
C LEU A 125 0.24 -17.23 7.37
N VAL A 126 -0.28 -16.36 8.24
CA VAL A 126 -1.31 -16.70 9.23
C VAL A 126 -2.50 -17.39 8.57
N LYS A 127 -2.95 -16.83 7.43
CA LYS A 127 -4.03 -17.39 6.63
C LYS A 127 -3.70 -18.77 6.08
N PHE A 128 -2.53 -18.95 5.45
CA PHE A 128 -2.17 -20.23 4.85
C PHE A 128 -1.89 -21.31 5.89
N ILE A 129 -1.31 -20.95 7.04
CA ILE A 129 -1.09 -21.86 8.18
C ILE A 129 -2.42 -22.39 8.71
N LYS A 130 -3.42 -21.52 8.90
CA LYS A 130 -4.74 -21.93 9.39
C LYS A 130 -5.51 -22.77 8.35
N LEU A 131 -5.54 -22.32 7.09
CA LEU A 131 -6.32 -22.99 6.04
C LEU A 131 -5.69 -24.30 5.56
N ARG A 132 -4.42 -24.57 5.89
CA ARG A 132 -3.66 -25.76 5.48
C ARG A 132 -3.85 -26.11 4.00
N GLN A 133 -3.76 -25.10 3.14
CA GLN A 133 -4.08 -25.27 1.73
C GLN A 133 -3.05 -26.14 1.02
N THR A 134 -3.52 -27.23 0.41
CA THR A 134 -2.74 -28.08 -0.48
C THR A 134 -2.68 -27.46 -1.87
N SER A 135 -1.47 -27.28 -2.40
CA SER A 135 -1.19 -26.99 -3.80
C SER A 135 -1.53 -28.21 -4.65
N SER A 136 -2.81 -28.37 -5.03
CA SER A 136 -3.20 -29.35 -6.06
C SER A 136 -2.93 -28.75 -7.45
N VAL A 137 -1.67 -28.67 -7.87
CA VAL A 137 -1.35 -28.23 -9.24
C VAL A 137 -1.41 -29.45 -10.15
N SER A 138 -2.38 -29.43 -11.07
CA SER A 138 -2.52 -30.44 -12.13
C SER A 138 -1.30 -30.43 -13.05
N SER A 139 -0.92 -31.65 -13.43
CA SER A 139 0.35 -32.10 -14.00
C SER A 139 0.73 -31.52 -15.37
N LYS A 140 2.02 -31.19 -15.51
CA LYS A 140 2.77 -31.03 -16.77
C LYS A 140 2.11 -30.14 -17.83
N VAL A 141 2.50 -28.88 -17.81
CA VAL A 141 2.33 -27.95 -18.92
C VAL A 141 2.88 -28.55 -20.22
N SER A 142 2.01 -28.76 -21.22
CA SER A 142 2.40 -29.30 -22.53
C SER A 142 3.02 -28.23 -23.43
N GLU A 143 4.17 -28.53 -24.04
CA GLU A 143 4.88 -27.68 -24.99
C GLU A 143 4.64 -28.08 -26.46
N ALA A 144 3.64 -28.92 -26.70
CA ALA A 144 3.37 -29.49 -28.02
C ALA A 144 3.24 -28.43 -29.13
N GLN A 145 2.52 -27.33 -28.87
CA GLN A 145 2.33 -26.25 -29.85
C GLN A 145 3.63 -25.54 -30.22
N LEU A 146 4.52 -25.28 -29.24
CA LEU A 146 5.82 -24.68 -29.54
C LEU A 146 6.67 -25.66 -30.35
N CYS A 147 6.71 -26.93 -29.94
CA CYS A 147 7.50 -27.93 -30.63
C CYS A 147 7.05 -28.11 -32.09
N GLU A 148 5.74 -28.15 -32.34
CA GLU A 148 5.19 -28.23 -33.69
C GLU A 148 5.54 -26.99 -34.54
N TYR A 149 5.40 -25.79 -33.96
CA TYR A 149 5.77 -24.54 -34.63
C TYR A 149 7.25 -24.49 -35.02
N LEU A 150 8.16 -24.91 -34.11
CA LEU A 150 9.59 -24.94 -34.38
C LEU A 150 9.95 -25.99 -35.43
N LYS A 151 9.30 -27.16 -35.41
CA LYS A 151 9.49 -28.20 -36.43
C LYS A 151 9.11 -27.72 -37.82
N ASP A 152 7.95 -27.08 -37.95
CA ASP A 152 7.44 -26.61 -39.24
C ASP A 152 8.35 -25.52 -39.82
N ARG A 153 8.73 -24.53 -38.99
CA ARG A 153 9.55 -23.40 -39.42
C ARG A 153 10.99 -23.75 -39.78
N TYR A 154 11.60 -24.75 -39.13
CA TYR A 154 13.03 -25.06 -39.27
C TYR A 154 13.34 -26.48 -39.78
N LYS A 155 12.40 -27.12 -40.47
CA LYS A 155 12.51 -28.47 -41.02
C LYS A 155 13.74 -28.74 -41.90
N SER A 156 14.29 -27.69 -42.54
CA SER A 156 15.42 -27.80 -43.48
C SER A 156 16.80 -27.80 -42.82
N GLN A 157 16.89 -27.52 -41.53
CA GLN A 157 18.17 -27.39 -40.81
C GLN A 157 18.68 -28.77 -40.40
N LYS A 158 19.99 -29.03 -40.46
CA LYS A 158 20.56 -30.35 -40.16
C LYS A 158 21.33 -30.39 -38.84
N LYS A 159 22.03 -29.30 -38.50
CA LYS A 159 22.83 -29.18 -37.28
C LYS A 159 22.17 -28.24 -36.27
N LEU A 160 21.90 -28.75 -35.08
CA LEU A 160 21.23 -28.02 -34.01
C LEU A 160 22.18 -27.77 -32.83
N MET A 161 22.29 -26.51 -32.39
CA MET A 161 22.96 -26.16 -31.14
C MET A 161 21.93 -25.73 -30.08
N LEU A 162 21.96 -26.40 -28.94
CA LEU A 162 21.12 -26.11 -27.78
C LEU A 162 21.95 -25.41 -26.70
N VAL A 163 21.51 -24.22 -26.29
CA VAL A 163 22.23 -23.41 -25.30
C VAL A 163 21.30 -23.04 -24.15
N CYS A 164 21.61 -23.50 -22.94
CA CYS A 164 20.82 -23.19 -21.75
C CYS A 164 21.70 -23.18 -20.50
N ALA A 165 21.27 -22.49 -19.45
CA ALA A 165 21.88 -22.64 -18.13
C ALA A 165 21.30 -23.88 -17.41
N ALA A 166 21.83 -24.23 -16.24
CA ALA A 166 21.25 -25.27 -15.38
C ALA A 166 19.89 -24.84 -14.77
N GLY A 167 19.26 -25.74 -13.98
CA GLY A 167 17.99 -25.48 -13.28
C GLY A 167 16.79 -25.42 -14.23
N GLY A 168 15.86 -24.50 -13.95
CA GLY A 168 14.65 -24.28 -14.76
C GLY A 168 14.89 -24.08 -16.26
N TYR A 169 15.99 -23.42 -16.65
CA TYR A 169 16.34 -23.24 -18.07
C TYR A 169 16.65 -24.55 -18.80
N PHE A 170 17.33 -25.48 -18.13
CA PHE A 170 17.67 -26.80 -18.67
C PHE A 170 16.43 -27.68 -18.76
N ARG A 171 15.63 -27.74 -17.70
CA ARG A 171 14.35 -28.48 -17.74
C ARG A 171 13.38 -27.90 -18.76
N TYR A 172 13.39 -26.57 -18.97
CA TYR A 172 12.60 -25.99 -20.04
C TYR A 172 13.08 -26.49 -21.41
N MET A 173 14.38 -26.56 -21.64
CA MET A 173 14.93 -27.16 -22.85
C MET A 173 14.54 -28.64 -22.99
N GLN A 174 14.53 -29.40 -21.88
CA GLN A 174 14.06 -30.79 -21.87
C GLN A 174 12.58 -30.92 -22.22
N SER A 175 11.72 -29.98 -21.81
CA SER A 175 10.31 -30.02 -22.23
C SER A 175 10.12 -29.85 -23.75
N LEU A 176 11.15 -29.37 -24.46
CA LEU A 176 11.18 -29.30 -25.92
C LEU A 176 11.75 -30.57 -26.58
N GLN A 177 11.87 -31.68 -25.83
CA GLN A 177 12.40 -32.96 -26.29
C GLN A 177 11.80 -33.42 -27.62
N SER A 178 10.48 -33.33 -27.74
CA SER A 178 9.81 -33.72 -28.97
C SER A 178 10.27 -32.93 -30.20
N PHE A 179 10.81 -31.70 -30.04
CA PHE A 179 11.39 -30.91 -31.12
C PHE A 179 12.84 -31.29 -31.41
N TRP A 180 13.72 -31.29 -30.41
CA TRP A 180 15.15 -31.46 -30.66
C TRP A 180 15.59 -32.91 -30.90
N GLU A 181 14.83 -33.91 -30.45
CA GLU A 181 15.13 -35.32 -30.75
C GLU A 181 15.16 -35.64 -32.25
N ASN A 182 14.40 -34.88 -33.05
CA ASN A 182 14.36 -35.03 -34.50
C ASN A 182 15.68 -34.69 -35.20
N TYR A 183 16.64 -34.07 -34.51
CA TYR A 183 17.94 -33.71 -35.05
C TYR A 183 18.98 -34.75 -34.64
N ASN A 184 19.57 -35.48 -35.59
CA ASN A 184 20.60 -36.50 -35.28
C ASN A 184 21.97 -35.90 -34.94
N ASP A 185 22.29 -34.72 -35.49
CA ASP A 185 23.53 -33.99 -35.21
C ASP A 185 23.21 -32.80 -34.31
N ARG A 186 23.59 -32.92 -33.02
CA ARG A 186 23.31 -31.93 -31.98
C ARG A 186 24.55 -31.57 -31.18
N LEU A 187 24.63 -30.30 -30.79
CA LEU A 187 25.62 -29.77 -29.86
C LEU A 187 24.94 -29.18 -28.63
N TRP A 188 25.34 -29.62 -27.44
CA TRP A 188 24.90 -29.02 -26.18
C TRP A 188 25.93 -28.05 -25.61
N ILE A 189 25.44 -26.89 -25.16
CA ILE A 189 26.19 -25.97 -24.33
C ILE A 189 25.37 -25.69 -23.07
N SER A 190 25.85 -26.18 -21.93
CA SER A 190 25.18 -26.02 -20.64
C SER A 190 26.16 -25.83 -19.50
N VAL A 191 25.68 -25.82 -18.26
CA VAL A 191 26.47 -25.73 -17.02
C VAL A 191 26.62 -27.11 -16.42
N ARG A 192 27.82 -27.46 -15.94
CA ARG A 192 28.12 -28.76 -15.37
C ARG A 192 27.46 -28.94 -14.00
N THR A 193 26.48 -29.83 -13.92
CA THR A 193 25.80 -30.25 -12.68
C THR A 193 25.53 -31.76 -12.73
N SER A 194 25.26 -32.39 -11.58
CA SER A 194 24.93 -33.83 -11.51
C SER A 194 23.73 -34.22 -12.39
N ILE A 195 22.73 -33.33 -12.52
CA ILE A 195 21.55 -33.54 -13.37
C ILE A 195 21.92 -33.46 -14.84
N THR A 196 22.57 -32.37 -15.26
CA THR A 196 22.94 -32.16 -16.68
C THR A 196 23.93 -33.21 -17.18
N GLU A 197 24.86 -33.69 -16.35
CA GLU A 197 25.77 -34.78 -16.71
C GLU A 197 25.06 -36.13 -16.89
N ARG A 198 23.99 -36.36 -16.14
CA ARG A 198 23.18 -37.59 -16.23
C ARG A 198 22.27 -37.56 -17.45
N GLU A 199 21.66 -36.42 -17.75
CA GLU A 199 20.65 -36.30 -18.81
C GLU A 199 21.23 -36.00 -20.20
N ILE A 200 22.34 -35.25 -20.31
CA ILE A 200 22.96 -34.94 -21.62
C ILE A 200 23.90 -36.08 -22.01
N GLN A 201 23.40 -37.03 -22.81
CA GLN A 201 24.18 -38.17 -23.31
C GLN A 201 24.86 -37.94 -24.67
N ASP A 202 24.60 -36.80 -25.33
CA ASP A 202 25.18 -36.49 -26.64
C ASP A 202 26.71 -36.39 -26.62
N SER A 203 27.34 -36.83 -27.72
CA SER A 203 28.80 -36.86 -27.90
C SER A 203 29.42 -35.46 -27.99
N HIS A 204 28.69 -34.49 -28.53
CA HIS A 204 29.11 -33.10 -28.61
C HIS A 204 28.47 -32.28 -27.49
N ARG A 205 29.22 -32.06 -26.41
CA ARG A 205 28.81 -31.20 -25.30
C ARG A 205 29.95 -30.34 -24.77
N TYR A 206 29.66 -29.09 -24.44
CA TYR A 206 30.58 -28.18 -23.75
C TYR A 206 29.95 -27.64 -22.48
N TRP A 207 30.79 -27.45 -21.47
CA TRP A 207 30.41 -26.90 -20.17
C TRP A 207 30.89 -25.47 -20.05
N GLY A 208 29.95 -24.53 -19.92
CA GLY A 208 30.23 -23.12 -19.70
C GLY A 208 30.25 -22.74 -18.21
N TYR A 209 30.47 -21.45 -17.95
CA TYR A 209 30.73 -20.92 -16.62
C TYR A 209 29.59 -20.02 -16.12
N VAL A 210 29.15 -20.22 -14.88
CA VAL A 210 28.15 -19.39 -14.18
C VAL A 210 28.64 -19.05 -12.76
N PRO A 211 28.14 -17.98 -12.11
CA PRO A 211 27.18 -16.98 -12.61
C PRO A 211 27.78 -16.07 -13.69
N VAL A 212 26.94 -15.58 -14.60
CA VAL A 212 27.31 -14.63 -15.66
C VAL A 212 26.91 -13.20 -15.30
N LYS A 213 25.84 -13.05 -14.51
CA LYS A 213 25.41 -11.76 -13.97
C LYS A 213 26.46 -11.24 -12.98
N ASP A 214 26.86 -9.98 -13.16
CA ASP A 214 27.86 -9.27 -12.33
C ASP A 214 29.24 -9.97 -12.23
N ASN A 215 29.55 -10.90 -13.13
CA ASN A 215 30.83 -11.63 -13.14
C ASN A 215 31.49 -11.57 -14.53
N LEU A 216 32.29 -10.53 -14.73
CA LEU A 216 32.97 -10.24 -16.00
C LEU A 216 33.92 -11.36 -16.44
N LEU A 217 34.60 -12.02 -15.49
CA LEU A 217 35.55 -13.09 -15.80
C LEU A 217 34.84 -14.28 -16.45
N ASN A 218 33.66 -14.65 -15.92
CA ASN A 218 32.86 -15.73 -16.50
C ASN A 218 32.25 -15.33 -17.84
N ILE A 219 31.89 -14.06 -18.06
CA ILE A 219 31.47 -13.57 -19.38
C ILE A 219 32.60 -13.79 -20.41
N ILE A 220 33.82 -13.39 -20.06
CA ILE A 220 35.00 -13.56 -20.93
C ILE A 220 35.28 -15.04 -21.21
N ARG A 221 35.24 -15.90 -20.19
CA ARG A 221 35.44 -17.35 -20.35
C ARG A 221 34.41 -17.99 -21.28
N ASN A 222 33.13 -17.63 -21.14
CA ASN A 222 32.08 -18.11 -22.04
C ASN A 222 32.25 -17.57 -23.46
N LEU A 223 32.74 -16.34 -23.62
CA LEU A 223 33.06 -15.79 -24.93
C LEU A 223 34.18 -16.59 -25.63
N PHE A 224 35.28 -16.89 -24.92
CA PHE A 224 36.34 -17.77 -25.44
C PHE A 224 35.82 -19.17 -25.79
N LEU A 225 34.96 -19.74 -24.94
CA LEU A 225 34.35 -21.03 -25.22
C LEU A 225 33.46 -20.98 -26.47
N ALA A 226 32.68 -19.91 -26.64
CA ALA A 226 31.87 -19.69 -27.84
C ALA A 226 32.74 -19.61 -29.11
N PHE A 227 33.84 -18.84 -29.08
CA PHE A 227 34.80 -18.75 -30.19
C PHE A 227 35.44 -20.09 -30.55
N ARG A 228 35.59 -21.00 -29.59
CA ARG A 228 36.15 -22.33 -29.83
C ARG A 228 35.12 -23.34 -30.32
N ALA A 229 33.95 -23.38 -29.69
CA ALA A 229 32.94 -24.41 -29.93
C ALA A 229 32.12 -24.15 -31.19
N VAL A 230 31.67 -22.90 -31.38
CA VAL A 230 30.69 -22.56 -32.42
C VAL A 230 31.28 -22.67 -33.83
N PRO A 231 32.45 -22.08 -34.17
CA PRO A 231 33.03 -22.20 -35.51
C PRO A 231 33.50 -23.63 -35.85
N ARG A 232 33.81 -24.45 -34.84
CA ARG A 232 34.19 -25.86 -35.03
C ARG A 232 32.99 -26.73 -35.39
N TYR A 233 31.85 -26.47 -34.77
CA TYR A 233 30.62 -27.24 -35.03
C TYR A 233 29.86 -26.75 -36.27
N LYS A 234 29.84 -25.43 -36.50
CA LYS A 234 29.08 -24.73 -37.54
C LYS A 234 27.58 -25.09 -37.50
N PRO A 235 26.84 -24.65 -36.47
CA PRO A 235 25.41 -24.95 -36.37
C PRO A 235 24.61 -24.24 -37.45
N ASP A 236 23.58 -24.90 -37.97
CA ASP A 236 22.62 -24.28 -38.88
C ASP A 236 21.54 -23.51 -38.07
N LEU A 237 21.12 -24.10 -36.95
CA LEU A 237 20.12 -23.57 -36.03
C LEU A 237 20.65 -23.54 -34.59
N VAL A 238 20.38 -22.45 -33.89
CA VAL A 238 20.69 -22.29 -32.46
C VAL A 238 19.43 -21.95 -31.68
N VAL A 239 19.14 -22.72 -30.63
CA VAL A 239 17.98 -22.51 -29.76
C VAL A 239 18.45 -22.28 -28.33
N SER A 240 17.91 -21.23 -27.70
CA SER A 240 18.21 -20.87 -26.31
C SER A 240 16.93 -20.65 -25.49
N THR A 241 16.93 -21.10 -24.24
CA THR A 241 15.86 -20.86 -23.25
C THR A 241 16.23 -19.71 -22.29
N GLY A 242 16.07 -18.45 -22.72
CA GLY A 242 15.92 -17.29 -21.81
C GLY A 242 17.13 -16.82 -20.97
N SER A 243 18.24 -17.55 -20.92
CA SER A 243 19.35 -17.23 -20.01
C SER A 243 20.32 -16.18 -20.55
N GLY A 244 20.89 -15.32 -19.70
CA GLY A 244 21.99 -14.42 -20.10
C GLY A 244 23.30 -15.16 -20.44
N PHE A 245 23.42 -16.41 -19.99
CA PHE A 245 24.51 -17.33 -20.31
C PHE A 245 24.60 -17.61 -21.82
N SER A 246 23.49 -17.61 -22.55
CA SER A 246 23.48 -17.97 -23.98
C SER A 246 23.97 -16.86 -24.91
N LEU A 247 24.02 -15.62 -24.44
CA LEU A 247 24.33 -14.43 -25.25
C LEU A 247 25.61 -14.56 -26.11
N PRO A 248 26.80 -14.91 -25.55
CA PRO A 248 28.01 -15.02 -26.36
C PRO A 248 27.88 -16.09 -27.46
N TYR A 249 27.24 -17.22 -27.18
CA TYR A 249 27.09 -18.31 -28.14
C TYR A 249 26.17 -17.93 -29.30
N LEU A 250 25.05 -17.25 -29.01
CA LEU A 250 24.08 -16.79 -30.02
C LEU A 250 24.69 -15.73 -30.94
N LEU A 251 25.43 -14.77 -30.37
CA LEU A 251 26.11 -13.72 -31.14
C LEU A 251 27.17 -14.32 -32.07
N ILE A 252 28.03 -15.20 -31.56
CA ILE A 252 29.08 -15.82 -32.37
C ILE A 252 28.46 -16.70 -33.47
N ALA A 253 27.42 -17.48 -33.18
CA ALA A 253 26.76 -18.29 -34.20
C ALA A 253 26.18 -17.45 -35.34
N LYS A 254 25.54 -16.32 -35.03
CA LYS A 254 25.00 -15.43 -36.05
C LYS A 254 26.10 -14.77 -36.88
N PHE A 255 27.09 -14.16 -36.23
CA PHE A 255 28.08 -13.34 -36.93
C PHE A 255 29.15 -14.17 -37.65
N PHE A 256 29.54 -15.34 -37.13
CA PHE A 256 30.60 -16.17 -37.72
C PHE A 256 30.08 -17.31 -38.59
N CYS A 257 28.89 -17.84 -38.29
CA CYS A 257 28.34 -18.99 -39.02
C CYS A 257 27.09 -18.64 -39.84
N GLY A 258 26.52 -17.44 -39.69
CA GLY A 258 25.26 -17.07 -40.35
C GLY A 258 24.06 -17.88 -39.84
N SER A 259 24.19 -18.54 -38.68
CA SER A 259 23.20 -19.47 -38.16
C SER A 259 21.85 -18.79 -37.90
N LYS A 260 20.78 -19.58 -37.97
CA LYS A 260 19.45 -19.17 -37.53
C LYS A 260 19.41 -19.14 -36.01
N VAL A 261 19.00 -18.01 -35.42
CA VAL A 261 19.01 -17.81 -33.96
C VAL A 261 17.59 -17.71 -33.42
N VAL A 262 17.23 -18.65 -32.55
CA VAL A 262 15.96 -18.71 -31.84
C VAL A 262 16.19 -18.45 -30.36
N PHE A 263 15.52 -17.43 -29.83
CA PHE A 263 15.52 -17.13 -28.40
C PHE A 263 14.12 -17.32 -27.83
N ILE A 264 13.97 -18.29 -26.94
CA ILE A 264 12.73 -18.57 -26.22
C ILE A 264 12.84 -17.87 -24.88
N GLU A 265 12.00 -16.85 -24.66
CA GLU A 265 11.97 -16.12 -23.40
C GLU A 265 11.41 -16.99 -22.26
N SER A 266 11.81 -16.69 -21.03
CA SER A 266 11.31 -17.42 -19.86
C SER A 266 9.78 -17.36 -19.77
N LYS A 267 9.16 -18.50 -19.39
CA LYS A 267 7.70 -18.58 -19.18
C LYS A 267 7.21 -17.60 -18.12
N THR A 268 8.06 -17.32 -17.15
CA THR A 268 7.77 -16.48 -15.99
C THR A 268 7.84 -14.99 -16.32
N ARG A 269 8.26 -14.57 -17.52
CA ARG A 269 8.27 -13.14 -17.90
C ARG A 269 6.95 -12.70 -18.51
N PHE A 270 6.32 -11.69 -17.91
CA PHE A 270 5.01 -11.20 -18.37
C PHE A 270 4.98 -9.75 -18.82
N GLN A 271 5.90 -8.91 -18.33
CA GLN A 271 5.80 -7.46 -18.53
C GLN A 271 6.76 -6.95 -19.61
N LYS A 272 8.00 -7.44 -19.61
CA LYS A 272 9.06 -7.03 -20.53
C LYS A 272 9.94 -8.22 -20.88
N ILE A 273 10.58 -8.17 -22.04
CA ILE A 273 11.64 -9.09 -22.40
C ILE A 273 12.85 -8.90 -21.48
N GLY A 274 13.60 -9.98 -21.26
CA GLY A 274 14.85 -9.94 -20.52
C GLY A 274 15.92 -9.11 -21.23
N LEU A 275 16.94 -8.67 -20.48
CA LEU A 275 18.10 -7.97 -21.04
C LEU A 275 18.76 -8.77 -22.21
N PRO A 276 18.94 -10.10 -22.14
CA PRO A 276 19.54 -10.85 -23.24
C PRO A 276 18.71 -10.78 -24.53
N ALA A 277 17.39 -10.98 -24.43
CA ALA A 277 16.47 -10.84 -25.54
C ALA A 277 16.51 -9.41 -26.12
N TRP A 278 16.47 -8.39 -25.26
CA TRP A 278 16.53 -6.99 -25.69
C TRP A 278 17.82 -6.67 -26.45
N VAL A 279 18.98 -7.14 -25.97
CA VAL A 279 20.27 -6.96 -26.65
C VAL A 279 20.27 -7.64 -28.02
N LEU A 280 19.82 -8.90 -28.09
CA LEU A 280 19.79 -9.66 -29.35
C LEU A 280 18.83 -9.04 -30.38
N MET A 281 17.69 -8.50 -29.94
CA MET A 281 16.76 -7.75 -30.79
C MET A 281 17.40 -6.46 -31.30
N LYS A 282 18.03 -5.66 -30.41
CA LYS A 282 18.67 -4.40 -30.78
C LYS A 282 19.78 -4.58 -31.83
N LEU A 283 20.50 -5.70 -31.73
CA LEU A 283 21.56 -6.09 -32.66
C LEU A 283 21.04 -6.79 -33.94
N ARG A 284 19.71 -7.00 -34.07
CA ARG A 284 19.07 -7.72 -35.20
C ARG A 284 19.66 -9.11 -35.45
N VAL A 285 19.99 -9.80 -34.36
CA VAL A 285 20.62 -11.13 -34.38
C VAL A 285 19.58 -12.24 -34.48
N LEU A 286 18.37 -12.01 -33.96
CA LEU A 286 17.32 -13.03 -33.84
C LEU A 286 16.60 -13.28 -35.17
N ASP A 287 16.41 -14.56 -35.51
CA ASP A 287 15.46 -14.98 -36.55
C ASP A 287 14.07 -15.25 -35.97
N LEU A 288 13.99 -15.60 -34.69
CA LEU A 288 12.75 -15.80 -33.95
C LEU A 288 12.96 -15.50 -32.48
N ILE A 289 12.06 -14.70 -31.91
CA ILE A 289 11.88 -14.58 -30.46
C ILE A 289 10.49 -15.08 -30.08
N VAL A 290 10.45 -16.07 -29.19
CA VAL A 290 9.21 -16.65 -28.68
C VAL A 290 8.91 -16.07 -27.31
N VAL A 291 7.69 -15.56 -27.13
CA VAL A 291 7.22 -14.99 -25.86
C VAL A 291 5.93 -15.67 -25.41
N ARG A 292 5.77 -15.82 -24.10
CA ARG A 292 4.59 -16.47 -23.46
C ARG A 292 3.56 -15.51 -22.93
N SER A 293 3.82 -14.21 -23.04
CA SER A 293 2.89 -13.15 -22.63
C SER A 293 2.38 -12.39 -23.84
N LYS A 294 1.05 -12.34 -23.98
CA LYS A 294 0.38 -11.51 -24.98
C LYS A 294 0.70 -10.02 -24.78
N ALA A 295 0.94 -9.60 -23.54
CA ALA A 295 1.33 -8.23 -23.24
C ALA A 295 2.72 -7.90 -23.81
N ILE A 296 3.68 -8.83 -23.73
CA ILE A 296 5.01 -8.66 -24.33
C ILE A 296 4.89 -8.64 -25.86
N ALA A 297 4.12 -9.54 -26.46
CA ALA A 297 3.91 -9.55 -27.91
C ALA A 297 3.30 -8.25 -28.44
N ASN A 298 2.40 -7.62 -27.69
CA ASN A 298 1.84 -6.30 -28.04
C ASN A 298 2.89 -5.17 -27.97
N LEU A 299 3.87 -5.26 -27.07
CA LEU A 299 4.95 -4.28 -26.93
C LEU A 299 6.06 -4.47 -27.98
N TYR A 300 6.25 -5.71 -28.45
CA TYR A 300 7.33 -6.10 -29.36
C TYR A 300 6.74 -6.88 -30.55
N PRO A 301 6.37 -6.19 -31.65
CA PRO A 301 5.72 -6.81 -32.81
C PRO A 301 6.56 -7.90 -33.50
N GLU A 302 7.88 -7.88 -33.31
CA GLU A 302 8.82 -8.88 -33.84
C GLU A 302 8.76 -10.21 -33.05
N ALA A 303 8.10 -10.23 -31.88
CA ALA A 303 7.99 -11.40 -31.03
C ALA A 303 6.76 -12.24 -31.37
N VAL A 304 6.96 -13.55 -31.48
CA VAL A 304 5.88 -14.51 -31.74
C VAL A 304 5.32 -14.99 -30.41
N TYR A 305 4.04 -14.70 -30.21
CA TYR A 305 3.29 -15.24 -29.08
C TYR A 305 2.87 -16.67 -29.35
N ILE A 306 3.33 -17.60 -28.53
CA ILE A 306 2.87 -18.99 -28.54
C ILE A 306 2.32 -19.28 -27.14
N PRO A 307 1.01 -19.45 -26.99
CA PRO A 307 0.44 -19.76 -25.69
C PRO A 307 0.96 -21.11 -25.20
N VAL A 308 0.93 -21.27 -23.90
CA VAL A 308 1.06 -22.58 -23.28
C VAL A 308 -0.30 -23.26 -23.41
N SER A 309 -0.36 -24.51 -23.87
CA SER A 309 -1.62 -25.26 -23.92
C SER A 309 -2.02 -25.65 -22.51
N ASP A 310 -2.72 -24.75 -21.83
CA ASP A 310 -3.42 -25.09 -20.61
C ASP A 310 -4.67 -25.88 -21.01
N ASN A 311 -4.80 -27.14 -20.58
CA ASN A 311 -6.09 -27.84 -20.55
C ASN A 311 -7.09 -27.19 -19.56
N LEU A 312 -6.84 -25.94 -19.15
CA LEU A 312 -7.73 -25.08 -18.40
C LEU A 312 -8.50 -24.21 -19.39
N SER A 313 -9.27 -24.85 -20.26
CA SER A 313 -10.43 -24.20 -20.87
C SER A 313 -11.31 -23.67 -19.73
N ASP A 314 -11.46 -22.35 -19.64
CA ASP A 314 -12.64 -21.65 -19.10
C ASP A 314 -13.31 -22.25 -17.85
N LYS A 315 -12.55 -22.88 -16.94
CA LYS A 315 -12.99 -23.09 -15.55
C LYS A 315 -12.73 -21.80 -14.82
N THR A 316 -13.64 -20.87 -15.11
CA THR A 316 -14.07 -19.74 -14.29
C THR A 316 -12.97 -18.93 -13.62
N LYS A 317 -13.11 -17.61 -13.76
CA LYS A 317 -12.68 -16.61 -12.77
C LYS A 317 -13.35 -16.85 -11.40
N GLN A 318 -13.34 -18.07 -10.87
CA GLN A 318 -13.16 -18.25 -9.45
C GLN A 318 -11.70 -17.89 -9.21
N ASN A 319 -11.44 -16.57 -9.08
CA ASN A 319 -10.46 -16.12 -8.10
C ASN A 319 -10.78 -16.95 -6.87
N ARG A 320 -10.05 -18.04 -6.62
CA ARG A 320 -10.12 -18.73 -5.33
C ARG A 320 -10.01 -17.60 -4.34
N ASP A 321 -11.05 -17.48 -3.53
CA ASP A 321 -11.36 -16.27 -2.80
C ASP A 321 -10.42 -16.23 -1.58
N TYR A 322 -9.12 -16.18 -1.84
CA TYR A 322 -8.08 -15.88 -0.87
C TYR A 322 -8.25 -14.45 -0.33
N LYS A 323 -9.28 -13.71 -0.76
CA LYS A 323 -9.76 -12.45 -0.18
C LYS A 323 -10.95 -12.62 0.78
N GLN A 324 -11.57 -13.80 0.90
CA GLN A 324 -12.84 -13.98 1.63
C GLN A 324 -12.74 -14.27 3.13
N ALA A 325 -11.66 -14.89 3.63
CA ALA A 325 -11.47 -14.94 5.08
C ALA A 325 -11.09 -13.52 5.54
N SER A 326 -12.10 -12.69 5.81
CA SER A 326 -11.95 -11.39 6.47
C SER A 326 -11.48 -11.58 7.90
N ILE A 327 -11.81 -12.71 8.53
CA ILE A 327 -11.52 -13.00 9.93
C ILE A 327 -10.89 -14.39 10.07
N VAL A 328 -9.80 -14.48 10.83
CA VAL A 328 -9.14 -15.73 11.24
C VAL A 328 -8.97 -15.69 12.75
N THR A 329 -9.49 -16.70 13.45
CA THR A 329 -9.44 -16.75 14.92
C THR A 329 -8.48 -17.83 15.41
N PHE A 330 -7.79 -17.49 16.50
CA PHE A 330 -6.94 -18.33 17.33
C PHE A 330 -7.42 -18.19 18.78
N ASP A 331 -7.00 -19.10 19.66
CA ASP A 331 -7.51 -19.24 21.03
C ASP A 331 -7.70 -17.90 21.77
N GLU A 332 -6.68 -17.04 21.81
CA GLU A 332 -6.77 -15.72 22.48
C GLU A 332 -6.66 -14.51 21.54
N VAL A 333 -6.50 -14.77 20.22
CA VAL A 333 -6.18 -13.74 19.22
C VAL A 333 -7.13 -13.83 18.03
N ALA A 334 -7.84 -12.75 17.74
CA ALA A 334 -8.58 -12.59 16.50
C ALA A 334 -7.76 -11.79 15.49
N PHE A 335 -7.80 -12.21 14.24
CA PHE A 335 -7.07 -11.61 13.13
C PHE A 335 -8.07 -11.17 12.08
N ILE A 336 -8.09 -9.89 11.71
CA ILE A 336 -8.99 -9.34 10.70
C ILE A 336 -8.20 -8.69 9.57
N PHE A 337 -8.57 -8.97 8.33
CA PHE A 337 -7.92 -8.42 7.15
C PHE A 337 -8.64 -7.16 6.68
N SER A 338 -7.92 -6.05 6.62
CA SER A 338 -8.44 -4.80 6.08
C SER A 338 -8.55 -4.87 4.55
N PRO A 339 -9.59 -4.28 3.95
CA PRO A 339 -9.79 -4.28 2.50
C PRO A 339 -8.67 -3.56 1.75
N GLU A 340 -8.53 -3.87 0.45
CA GLU A 340 -7.49 -3.27 -0.42
C GLU A 340 -7.63 -1.74 -0.52
N ARG A 341 -8.87 -1.28 -0.54
CA ARG A 341 -9.22 0.14 -0.44
C ARG A 341 -10.07 0.27 0.81
N LEU A 342 -9.59 0.95 1.83
CA LEU A 342 -10.35 1.26 3.04
C LEU A 342 -10.95 2.66 2.86
N VAL A 343 -12.01 2.71 2.06
CA VAL A 343 -12.72 3.93 1.65
C VAL A 343 -14.19 3.79 2.03
N PHE A 344 -14.99 4.86 1.94
CA PHE A 344 -16.37 4.85 2.43
C PHE A 344 -17.17 3.55 2.22
N SER A 345 -17.22 3.02 0.99
CA SER A 345 -18.02 1.83 0.67
C SER A 345 -17.59 0.57 1.44
N THR A 346 -16.28 0.38 1.62
CA THR A 346 -15.69 -0.82 2.24
C THR A 346 -15.41 -0.62 3.73
N ALA A 347 -15.29 0.63 4.18
CA ALA A 347 -15.08 0.98 5.59
C ALA A 347 -16.27 0.58 6.46
N ARG A 348 -17.50 0.65 5.93
CA ARG A 348 -18.72 0.18 6.61
C ARG A 348 -18.72 -1.33 6.78
N GLU A 349 -18.50 -2.07 5.69
CA GLU A 349 -18.43 -3.55 5.72
C GLU A 349 -17.36 -4.02 6.71
N PHE A 350 -16.16 -3.42 6.64
CA PHE A 350 -15.08 -3.71 7.58
C PHE A 350 -15.46 -3.44 9.04
N LEU A 351 -16.20 -2.36 9.32
CA LEU A 351 -16.63 -2.06 10.69
C LEU A 351 -17.67 -3.06 11.20
N LEU A 352 -18.61 -3.49 10.35
CA LEU A 352 -19.59 -4.53 10.69
C LEU A 352 -18.89 -5.86 10.99
N ASP A 353 -17.90 -6.23 10.16
CA ASP A 353 -17.07 -7.41 10.41
C ASP A 353 -16.34 -7.30 11.75
N PHE A 354 -15.75 -6.15 12.05
CA PHE A 354 -15.08 -5.91 13.34
C PHE A 354 -16.05 -5.97 14.53
N GLN A 355 -17.27 -5.43 14.37
CA GLN A 355 -18.33 -5.50 15.37
C GLN A 355 -18.72 -6.94 15.67
N SER A 356 -18.82 -7.78 14.63
CA SER A 356 -19.13 -9.20 14.79
C SER A 356 -18.10 -9.91 15.68
N ILE A 357 -16.81 -9.58 15.56
CA ILE A 357 -15.74 -10.14 16.41
C ILE A 357 -15.91 -9.72 17.88
N CYS A 358 -16.28 -8.46 18.09
CA CYS A 358 -16.39 -7.88 19.43
C CYS A 358 -17.65 -8.35 20.18
N ASN A 359 -18.67 -8.83 19.48
CA ASN A 359 -19.95 -9.25 20.04
C ASN A 359 -20.04 -10.76 20.35
N ILE A 360 -18.99 -11.54 20.07
CA ILE A 360 -18.94 -12.97 20.39
C ILE A 360 -18.72 -13.13 21.91
N ASP A 361 -19.41 -14.10 22.53
CA ASP A 361 -19.34 -14.39 23.98
C ASP A 361 -17.91 -14.70 24.49
N GLU A 362 -17.01 -15.11 23.59
CA GLU A 362 -15.58 -15.28 23.85
C GLU A 362 -14.82 -13.96 23.68
N SER A 363 -14.36 -13.38 24.79
CA SER A 363 -13.55 -12.18 24.76
C SER A 363 -12.12 -12.47 24.26
N TYR A 364 -11.75 -11.96 23.09
CA TYR A 364 -10.36 -12.01 22.63
C TYR A 364 -9.48 -11.06 23.46
N LYS A 365 -8.30 -11.52 23.89
CA LYS A 365 -7.33 -10.65 24.56
C LYS A 365 -6.70 -9.66 23.57
N LYS A 366 -6.56 -10.06 22.31
CA LYS A 366 -5.93 -9.25 21.27
C LYS A 366 -6.63 -9.38 19.93
N ILE A 367 -6.83 -8.27 19.24
CA ILE A 367 -7.27 -8.21 17.85
C ILE A 367 -6.16 -7.61 17.01
N VAL A 368 -5.82 -8.26 15.90
CA VAL A 368 -4.84 -7.78 14.93
C VAL A 368 -5.56 -7.40 13.64
N ILE A 369 -5.43 -6.14 13.21
CA ILE A 369 -5.88 -5.70 11.90
C ILE A 369 -4.69 -5.76 10.94
N ASP A 370 -4.71 -6.67 9.98
CA ASP A 370 -3.70 -6.72 8.92
C ASP A 370 -4.07 -5.80 7.76
N MET A 371 -3.17 -4.86 7.48
CA MET A 371 -3.32 -3.85 6.43
C MET A 371 -2.42 -4.15 5.23
N SER A 372 -1.95 -5.40 5.07
CA SER A 372 -1.00 -5.78 4.02
C SER A 372 -1.54 -5.60 2.60
N HIS A 373 -2.87 -5.64 2.46
CA HIS A 373 -3.57 -5.41 1.20
C HIS A 373 -4.01 -3.96 1.05
N THR A 374 -4.06 -3.18 2.13
CA THR A 374 -4.60 -1.81 2.13
C THR A 374 -3.64 -0.83 1.46
N THR A 375 -4.01 -0.40 0.26
CA THR A 375 -3.24 0.52 -0.59
C THR A 375 -3.73 1.96 -0.49
N VAL A 376 -5.03 2.15 -0.24
CA VAL A 376 -5.67 3.46 -0.20
C VAL A 376 -6.56 3.53 1.03
N MET A 377 -6.48 4.65 1.74
CA MET A 377 -7.36 4.99 2.86
C MET A 377 -7.80 6.45 2.73
N ASP A 378 -9.08 6.71 2.95
CA ASP A 378 -9.64 8.07 3.02
C ASP A 378 -10.03 8.45 4.46
N SER A 379 -10.73 9.57 4.62
CA SER A 379 -11.21 10.01 5.93
C SER A 379 -12.23 9.04 6.55
N ALA A 380 -13.06 8.36 5.76
CA ALA A 380 -14.00 7.35 6.26
C ALA A 380 -13.26 6.09 6.75
N GLY A 381 -12.19 5.68 6.05
CA GLY A 381 -11.34 4.58 6.50
C GLY A 381 -10.61 4.87 7.81
N LEU A 382 -10.07 6.09 7.97
CA LEU A 382 -9.53 6.53 9.26
C LEU A 382 -10.61 6.48 10.34
N GLY A 383 -11.81 6.98 10.05
CA GLY A 383 -12.96 6.93 10.95
C GLY A 383 -13.35 5.52 11.39
N ALA A 384 -13.36 4.55 10.47
CA ALA A 384 -13.59 3.15 10.79
C ALA A 384 -12.55 2.62 11.78
N LEU A 385 -11.25 2.88 11.56
CA LEU A 385 -10.20 2.49 12.51
C LEU A 385 -10.38 3.13 13.90
N THR A 386 -10.82 4.39 13.96
CA THR A 386 -11.10 5.03 15.26
C THR A 386 -12.24 4.34 16.01
N ASN A 387 -13.28 3.90 15.29
CA ASN A 387 -14.38 3.14 15.88
C ASN A 387 -13.93 1.75 16.33
N CYS A 388 -13.11 1.04 15.53
CA CYS A 388 -12.52 -0.23 15.95
C CYS A 388 -11.72 -0.09 17.25
N LEU A 389 -10.91 0.96 17.37
CA LEU A 389 -10.15 1.24 18.58
C LEU A 389 -11.05 1.50 19.79
N ARG A 390 -12.11 2.30 19.61
CA ARG A 390 -13.11 2.58 20.66
C ARG A 390 -13.77 1.30 21.14
N MET A 391 -14.22 0.46 20.22
CA MET A 391 -14.85 -0.83 20.52
C MET A 391 -13.91 -1.78 21.26
N ALA A 392 -12.68 -1.92 20.77
CA ALA A 392 -11.66 -2.74 21.43
C ALA A 392 -11.36 -2.23 22.85
N THR A 393 -11.27 -0.91 23.04
CA THR A 393 -11.04 -0.29 24.35
C THR A 393 -12.20 -0.55 25.31
N ALA A 394 -13.45 -0.45 24.83
CA ALA A 394 -14.64 -0.76 25.63
C ALA A 394 -14.66 -2.22 26.10
N ASN A 395 -14.23 -3.14 25.24
CA ASN A 395 -14.14 -4.57 25.53
C ASN A 395 -12.84 -4.99 26.26
N LYS A 396 -11.97 -4.02 26.61
CA LYS A 396 -10.64 -4.27 27.21
C LYS A 396 -9.73 -5.19 26.37
N THR A 397 -9.92 -5.18 25.05
CA THR A 397 -9.14 -5.95 24.09
C THR A 397 -7.99 -5.10 23.52
N GLN A 398 -6.79 -5.68 23.41
CA GLN A 398 -5.65 -4.99 22.81
C GLN A 398 -5.78 -4.97 21.28
N LEU A 399 -5.73 -3.79 20.65
CA LEU A 399 -5.77 -3.65 19.19
C LEU A 399 -4.37 -3.37 18.62
N ALA A 400 -3.92 -4.19 17.66
CA ALA A 400 -2.65 -4.00 16.96
C ALA A 400 -2.86 -3.89 15.44
N LEU A 401 -2.06 -3.04 14.80
CA LEU A 401 -2.04 -2.90 13.34
C LEU A 401 -0.79 -3.58 12.77
N TRP A 402 -1.01 -4.47 11.80
CA TRP A 402 0.05 -5.16 11.06
C TRP A 402 0.13 -4.68 9.62
N SER A 403 1.32 -4.81 9.04
CA SER A 403 1.57 -4.60 7.61
C SER A 403 1.16 -3.20 7.10
N VAL A 404 1.27 -2.16 7.93
CA VAL A 404 0.80 -0.81 7.60
C VAL A 404 1.75 -0.17 6.57
N SER A 405 1.23 0.16 5.40
CA SER A 405 2.02 0.83 4.35
C SER A 405 2.46 2.23 4.78
N ASP A 406 3.59 2.73 4.25
CA ASP A 406 4.09 4.08 4.57
C ASP A 406 3.04 5.18 4.34
N ALA A 407 2.21 5.04 3.31
CA ALA A 407 1.14 6.00 2.99
C ALA A 407 0.04 6.00 4.06
N VAL A 408 -0.41 4.81 4.49
CA VAL A 408 -1.41 4.64 5.55
C VAL A 408 -0.82 5.05 6.91
N SER A 409 0.44 4.71 7.17
CA SER A 409 1.16 5.12 8.39
C SER A 409 1.31 6.64 8.46
N ALA A 410 1.58 7.32 7.34
CA ALA A 410 1.62 8.78 7.29
C ALA A 410 0.24 9.40 7.59
N LEU A 411 -0.84 8.81 7.06
CA LEU A 411 -2.21 9.22 7.36
C LEU A 411 -2.54 9.09 8.86
N ILE A 412 -2.26 7.92 9.44
CA ILE A 412 -2.43 7.67 10.87
C ILE A 412 -1.55 8.62 11.68
N GLY A 413 -0.30 8.84 11.27
CA GLY A 413 0.68 9.73 11.89
C GLY A 413 0.30 11.21 11.89
N ILE A 414 -0.44 11.66 10.89
CA ILE A 414 -0.98 13.03 10.82
C ILE A 414 -2.19 13.18 11.76
N SER A 415 -2.88 12.09 12.08
CA SER A 415 -3.99 12.10 13.04
C SER A 415 -3.49 12.11 14.50
N SER A 416 -4.35 12.58 15.42
CA SER A 416 -4.11 12.52 16.87
C SER A 416 -4.08 11.10 17.46
N ILE A 417 -4.32 10.07 16.64
CA ILE A 417 -4.63 8.70 17.07
C ILE A 417 -3.43 7.77 16.85
N SER A 418 -2.36 8.26 16.20
CA SER A 418 -1.12 7.50 15.98
C SER A 418 -0.51 6.91 17.24
N ASN A 419 -0.59 7.63 18.36
CA ASN A 419 -0.06 7.16 19.65
C ASN A 419 -0.95 6.13 20.34
N LEU A 420 -2.18 5.91 19.85
CA LEU A 420 -3.13 4.97 20.42
C LEU A 420 -3.08 3.59 19.74
N PHE A 421 -2.56 3.51 18.52
CA PHE A 421 -2.38 2.24 17.82
C PHE A 421 -1.03 1.62 18.14
N ILE A 422 -1.05 0.34 18.52
CA ILE A 422 0.16 -0.48 18.60
C ILE A 422 0.48 -0.95 17.18
N THR A 423 1.50 -0.38 16.56
CA THR A 423 1.98 -0.81 15.24
C THR A 423 3.17 -1.74 15.42
N GLU A 424 3.17 -2.91 14.76
CA GLU A 424 4.31 -3.83 14.79
C GLU A 424 5.25 -3.55 13.62
N PRO A 425 6.42 -2.91 13.82
CA PRO A 425 7.25 -2.42 12.71
C PRO A 425 7.82 -3.55 11.84
N THR A 426 7.98 -4.74 12.43
CA THR A 426 8.47 -5.98 11.82
C THR A 426 7.46 -6.64 10.87
N SER A 427 6.17 -6.31 11.01
CA SER A 427 5.10 -6.82 10.15
C SER A 427 5.01 -6.09 8.81
N ASN A 428 5.59 -4.89 8.70
CA ASN A 428 5.42 -4.01 7.55
C ASN A 428 6.01 -4.61 6.26
N THR A 429 5.15 -4.81 5.26
CA THR A 429 5.55 -5.27 3.94
C THR A 429 5.41 -4.14 2.92
N PHE A 430 6.40 -4.02 2.02
CA PHE A 430 6.24 -3.20 0.83
C PHE A 430 5.60 -4.07 -0.24
N ARG A 431 4.27 -4.23 -0.19
CA ARG A 431 3.55 -4.56 -1.43
C ARG A 431 3.69 -3.35 -2.35
N LEU A 432 4.57 -3.42 -3.35
CA LEU A 432 4.28 -2.70 -4.58
C LEU A 432 3.03 -3.37 -5.15
N SER A 433 1.85 -2.83 -4.83
CA SER A 433 0.68 -3.29 -5.54
C SER A 433 0.93 -3.02 -7.03
N ASN A 434 0.65 -4.00 -7.88
CA ASN A 434 0.62 -3.79 -9.32
C ASN A 434 -0.39 -2.66 -9.70
N SER A 435 -1.26 -2.25 -8.76
CA SER A 435 -2.12 -1.07 -8.85
C SER A 435 -1.42 0.26 -8.56
N ILE A 436 -0.22 0.32 -7.95
CA ILE A 436 0.58 1.57 -7.88
C ILE A 436 1.09 1.97 -9.28
N GLN A 437 1.20 1.03 -10.23
CA GLN A 437 1.40 1.38 -11.63
C GLN A 437 0.11 1.83 -12.36
N ARG A 438 -1.08 1.65 -11.77
CA ARG A 438 -2.36 1.86 -12.49
C ARG A 438 -3.43 2.70 -11.80
N THR A 439 -3.32 3.03 -10.52
CA THR A 439 -4.08 4.14 -9.95
C THR A 439 -3.44 5.42 -10.47
N LYS A 440 -3.92 5.86 -11.63
CA LYS A 440 -3.94 7.28 -11.96
C LYS A 440 -4.65 7.98 -10.81
N VAL A 441 -3.93 8.31 -9.74
CA VAL A 441 -4.31 9.42 -8.87
C VAL A 441 -4.22 10.61 -9.81
N ARG A 442 -5.37 10.96 -10.40
CA ARG A 442 -5.51 11.87 -11.54
C ARG A 442 -4.91 13.27 -11.28
N ASN A 443 -4.58 13.55 -10.01
CA ASN A 443 -4.11 14.84 -9.51
C ASN A 443 -2.70 14.80 -8.87
N ILE A 444 -1.89 13.76 -9.11
CA ILE A 444 -0.47 13.85 -8.73
C ILE A 444 0.26 14.64 -9.81
N THR A 445 0.50 15.92 -9.56
CA THR A 445 1.37 16.73 -10.40
C THR A 445 2.83 16.30 -10.20
N MET A 446 3.63 16.32 -11.28
CA MET A 446 5.09 16.08 -11.20
C MET A 446 5.77 16.99 -10.16
N PHE A 447 5.25 18.21 -10.00
CA PHE A 447 5.68 19.17 -8.99
C PHE A 447 5.38 18.70 -7.55
N GLY A 448 4.20 18.13 -7.29
CA GLY A 448 3.86 17.58 -5.98
C GLY A 448 4.75 16.39 -5.58
N LEU A 449 5.05 15.50 -6.53
CA LEU A 449 6.01 14.40 -6.33
C LEU A 449 7.42 14.90 -6.03
N LEU A 450 7.87 15.93 -6.75
CA LEU A 450 9.17 16.56 -6.53
C LEU A 450 9.26 17.18 -5.13
N LEU A 451 8.24 17.92 -4.71
CA LEU A 451 8.15 18.50 -3.36
C LEU A 451 8.20 17.41 -2.27
N PHE A 452 7.43 16.34 -2.42
CA PHE A 452 7.44 15.25 -1.44
C PHE A 452 8.82 14.57 -1.32
N ARG A 453 9.48 14.31 -2.46
CA ARG A 453 10.85 13.75 -2.48
C ARG A 453 11.88 14.69 -1.84
N THR A 454 11.81 15.97 -2.17
CA THR A 454 12.73 16.99 -1.61
C THR A 454 12.55 17.12 -0.10
N GLN A 455 11.32 17.16 0.42
CA GLN A 455 11.08 17.17 1.87
C GLN A 455 11.68 15.94 2.59
N ARG A 456 11.57 14.75 2.01
CA ARG A 456 12.16 13.54 2.60
C ARG A 456 13.68 13.64 2.67
N LEU A 457 14.31 14.22 1.66
CA LEU A 457 15.76 14.49 1.66
C LEU A 457 16.13 15.55 2.71
N LEU A 458 15.40 16.67 2.77
CA LEU A 458 15.64 17.74 3.75
C LEU A 458 15.54 17.25 5.20
N LYS A 459 14.59 16.35 5.51
CA LYS A 459 14.45 15.77 6.86
C LYS A 459 15.59 14.82 7.24
N LYS A 460 16.16 14.10 6.27
CA LYS A 460 17.23 13.11 6.51
C LYS A 460 18.61 13.73 6.68
N ILE A 461 18.88 14.84 6.00
CA ILE A 461 20.19 15.50 6.00
C ILE A 461 20.19 16.63 7.04
N PRO A 462 20.99 16.53 8.13
CA PRO A 462 20.95 17.48 9.25
C PRO A 462 21.10 18.95 8.85
N VAL A 463 22.04 19.24 7.94
CA VAL A 463 22.33 20.60 7.46
C VAL A 463 21.18 21.19 6.66
N LEU A 464 20.48 20.37 5.87
CA LEU A 464 19.39 20.82 5.01
C LEU A 464 18.05 20.90 5.74
N ARG A 465 17.95 20.33 6.95
CA ARG A 465 16.72 20.34 7.76
C ARG A 465 16.22 21.76 8.08
N ILE A 466 17.11 22.77 8.07
CA ILE A 466 16.75 24.17 8.32
C ILE A 466 15.80 24.75 7.24
N PHE A 467 15.79 24.19 6.03
CA PHE A 467 14.93 24.64 4.94
C PHE A 467 13.53 24.00 4.97
N TYR A 468 13.36 22.90 5.71
CA TYR A 468 12.07 22.20 5.80
C TYR A 468 10.93 23.08 6.33
N PRO A 469 11.10 23.90 7.40
CA PRO A 469 10.05 24.79 7.88
C PRO A 469 9.56 25.78 6.81
N ILE A 470 10.48 26.35 6.01
CA ILE A 470 10.15 27.28 4.93
C ILE A 470 9.31 26.58 3.86
N LEU A 471 9.75 25.38 3.47
CA LEU A 471 9.05 24.59 2.47
C LEU A 471 7.65 24.17 2.95
N LYS A 472 7.53 23.80 4.23
CA LYS A 472 6.26 23.47 4.88
C LYS A 472 5.33 24.68 4.98
N PHE A 473 5.86 25.86 5.24
CA PHE A 473 5.08 27.10 5.30
C PHE A 473 4.45 27.44 3.95
N LEU A 474 5.24 27.34 2.87
CA LEU A 474 4.77 27.59 1.50
C LEU A 474 3.82 26.49 1.01
N PHE A 475 4.12 25.23 1.34
CA PHE A 475 3.34 24.05 0.92
C PHE A 475 2.95 23.19 2.13
N PRO A 476 1.91 23.54 2.89
CA PRO A 476 1.53 22.79 4.09
C PRO A 476 1.16 21.32 3.83
N PHE A 477 0.78 20.98 2.60
CA PHE A 477 0.44 19.63 2.17
C PHE A 477 1.66 18.73 1.91
N ILE A 478 2.89 19.24 2.01
CA ILE A 478 4.11 18.49 1.68
C ILE A 478 4.37 17.27 2.58
N ASP A 479 3.78 17.25 3.77
CA ASP A 479 3.83 16.10 4.67
C ASP A 479 2.80 15.01 4.30
N ILE A 480 1.86 15.30 3.40
CA ILE A 480 0.85 14.36 2.92
C ILE A 480 1.41 13.60 1.73
N ASP A 481 1.38 12.27 1.80
CA ASP A 481 1.81 11.43 0.68
C ASP A 481 0.95 11.74 -0.57
N PRO A 482 1.56 11.96 -1.75
CA PRO A 482 0.82 12.26 -2.98
C PRO A 482 -0.26 11.23 -3.34
N SER A 483 -0.09 9.97 -2.92
CA SER A 483 -1.05 8.88 -3.11
C SER A 483 -2.34 9.03 -2.30
N VAL A 484 -2.30 9.78 -1.19
CA VAL A 484 -3.48 10.03 -0.35
C VAL A 484 -4.48 10.92 -1.10
N PRO A 485 -5.76 10.49 -1.22
CA PRO A 485 -6.78 11.33 -1.80
C PRO A 485 -7.14 12.47 -0.82
N VAL A 486 -6.93 13.71 -1.25
CA VAL A 486 -7.42 14.92 -0.57
C VAL A 486 -8.14 15.80 -1.57
N HIS A 487 -9.00 16.69 -1.08
CA HIS A 487 -9.74 17.60 -1.94
C HIS A 487 -8.77 18.50 -2.76
N PRO A 488 -9.05 18.81 -4.04
CA PRO A 488 -8.17 19.62 -4.89
C PRO A 488 -7.78 20.98 -4.30
N SER A 489 -8.64 21.58 -3.47
CA SER A 489 -8.36 22.84 -2.77
C SER A 489 -7.12 22.78 -1.88
N VAL A 490 -6.81 21.61 -1.31
CA VAL A 490 -5.68 21.42 -0.38
C VAL A 490 -4.32 21.56 -1.08
N ARG A 491 -4.24 21.07 -2.33
CA ARG A 491 -2.99 21.04 -3.12
C ARG A 491 -2.89 22.22 -4.10
N ASN A 492 -3.82 23.16 -4.06
CA ASN A 492 -3.85 24.28 -4.99
C ASN A 492 -2.92 25.43 -4.51
N PRO A 493 -1.85 25.77 -5.27
CA PRO A 493 -0.91 26.81 -4.85
C PRO A 493 -1.52 28.22 -4.91
N ILE A 494 -2.44 28.48 -5.84
CA ILE A 494 -3.10 29.79 -5.97
C ILE A 494 -3.96 30.05 -4.74
N LYS A 495 -4.75 29.06 -4.29
CA LYS A 495 -5.52 29.15 -3.04
C LYS A 495 -4.61 29.47 -1.85
N ARG A 496 -3.46 28.80 -1.74
CA ARG A 496 -2.50 29.07 -0.66
C ARG A 496 -1.94 30.50 -0.70
N ILE A 497 -1.67 31.05 -1.89
CA ILE A 497 -1.23 32.44 -2.03
C ILE A 497 -2.33 33.40 -1.54
N ILE A 498 -3.59 33.16 -1.94
CA ILE A 498 -4.73 33.95 -1.48
C ILE A 498 -4.87 33.88 0.04
N ASP A 499 -4.72 32.69 0.63
CA ASP A 499 -4.74 32.49 2.09
C ASP A 499 -3.63 33.28 2.80
N ILE A 500 -2.41 33.29 2.27
CA ILE A 500 -1.29 34.05 2.85
C ILE A 500 -1.56 35.56 2.77
N ILE A 501 -1.98 36.06 1.60
CA ILE A 501 -2.25 37.49 1.42
C ILE A 501 -3.40 37.94 2.34
N GLY A 502 -4.52 37.21 2.33
CA GLY A 502 -5.67 37.58 3.16
C GLY A 502 -5.41 37.42 4.66
N SER A 503 -4.60 36.44 5.07
CA SER A 503 -4.19 36.33 6.48
C SER A 503 -3.27 37.45 6.92
N LEU A 504 -2.35 37.93 6.08
CA LEU A 504 -1.53 39.10 6.40
C LEU A 504 -2.37 40.37 6.55
N ILE A 505 -3.34 40.58 5.65
CA ILE A 505 -4.29 41.70 5.76
C ILE A 505 -5.10 41.59 7.06
N GLY A 506 -5.69 40.43 7.33
CA GLY A 506 -6.46 40.19 8.55
C GLY A 506 -5.63 40.35 9.84
N LEU A 507 -4.38 39.88 9.84
CA LEU A 507 -3.46 40.07 10.96
C LEU A 507 -3.06 41.52 11.17
N SER A 508 -2.93 42.32 10.10
CA SER A 508 -2.70 43.77 10.22
C SER A 508 -3.85 44.46 10.94
N PHE A 509 -5.11 44.13 10.61
CA PHE A 509 -6.27 44.63 11.35
C PHE A 509 -6.30 44.10 12.79
N THR A 510 -5.99 42.82 12.97
CA THR A 510 -5.92 42.19 14.30
C THR A 510 -4.92 42.92 15.19
N ALA A 511 -3.74 43.29 14.67
CA ALA A 511 -2.70 44.00 15.41
C ALA A 511 -3.16 45.37 15.91
N VAL A 512 -3.85 46.16 15.07
CA VAL A 512 -4.40 47.47 15.44
C VAL A 512 -5.50 47.32 16.49
N LEU A 513 -6.41 46.35 16.31
CA LEU A 513 -7.53 46.12 17.21
C LEU A 513 -7.15 45.39 18.50
N PHE A 514 -5.96 44.77 18.56
CA PHE A 514 -5.55 43.92 19.66
C PHE A 514 -5.53 44.66 20.99
N ILE A 515 -4.91 45.85 21.03
CA ILE A 515 -4.74 46.64 22.26
C ILE A 515 -6.09 47.06 22.88
N PRO A 516 -7.00 47.75 22.16
CA PRO A 516 -8.27 48.17 22.75
C PRO A 516 -9.15 46.98 23.16
N ILE A 517 -9.19 45.90 22.36
CA ILE A 517 -9.96 44.69 22.70
C ILE A 517 -9.38 44.00 23.94
N SER A 518 -8.06 43.91 24.04
CA SER A 518 -7.37 43.31 25.20
C SER A 518 -7.72 44.04 26.50
N ILE A 519 -7.67 45.37 26.48
CA ILE A 519 -8.03 46.21 27.63
C ILE A 519 -9.49 45.96 28.02
N ALA A 520 -10.42 45.98 27.06
CA ALA A 520 -11.84 45.75 27.32
C ALA A 520 -12.11 44.37 27.96
N ILE A 521 -11.48 43.31 27.45
CA ILE A 521 -11.61 41.94 27.98
C ILE A 521 -11.05 41.83 29.40
N MET A 522 -9.88 42.45 29.66
CA MET A 522 -9.20 42.37 30.95
C MET A 522 -9.90 43.19 32.04
N LEU A 523 -10.55 44.31 31.67
CA LEU A 523 -11.33 45.13 32.59
C LEU A 523 -12.63 44.43 33.03
N GLU A 524 -13.26 43.65 32.14
CA GLU A 524 -14.51 42.96 32.47
C GLU A 524 -14.29 41.60 33.17
N SER A 525 -13.24 40.86 32.82
CA SER A 525 -13.00 39.51 33.37
C SER A 525 -11.51 39.18 33.54
N LYS A 526 -11.16 38.52 34.66
CA LYS A 526 -9.77 38.09 34.93
C LYS A 526 -9.33 36.98 33.96
N GLY A 527 -8.06 36.96 33.58
CA GLY A 527 -7.39 35.90 32.80
C GLY A 527 -6.96 36.32 31.39
N ASN A 528 -6.63 35.34 30.54
CA ASN A 528 -6.00 35.56 29.23
C ASN A 528 -6.95 36.19 28.20
N VAL A 529 -6.41 37.12 27.41
CA VAL A 529 -7.11 37.77 26.29
C VAL A 529 -7.46 36.79 25.17
N LEU A 530 -6.54 35.88 24.86
CA LEU A 530 -6.73 34.87 23.82
C LEU A 530 -7.24 33.56 24.43
N PHE A 531 -8.26 33.00 23.79
CA PHE A 531 -8.76 31.67 24.05
C PHE A 531 -8.32 30.74 22.91
N GLY A 532 -7.92 29.52 23.26
CA GLY A 532 -7.50 28.54 22.27
C GLY A 532 -8.15 27.19 22.52
N GLN A 533 -8.81 26.66 21.49
CA GLN A 533 -9.53 25.39 21.57
C GLN A 533 -8.92 24.38 20.60
N ILE A 534 -8.84 23.11 21.02
CA ILE A 534 -8.41 22.04 20.13
C ILE A 534 -9.57 21.65 19.21
N ARG A 535 -9.32 21.68 17.90
CA ARG A 535 -10.29 21.35 16.85
C ARG A 535 -9.68 20.39 15.83
N CYS A 536 -10.55 19.77 15.05
CA CYS A 536 -10.17 18.85 14.00
C CYS A 536 -9.94 19.60 12.69
N GLY A 537 -8.74 19.44 12.13
CA GLY A 537 -8.34 20.03 10.87
C GLY A 537 -8.44 19.07 9.69
N LEU A 538 -7.67 19.36 8.64
CA LEU A 538 -7.52 18.49 7.49
C LEU A 538 -7.10 17.07 7.93
N LEU A 539 -7.81 16.06 7.44
CA LEU A 539 -7.64 14.64 7.76
C LEU A 539 -7.69 14.35 9.28
N SER A 540 -8.56 15.07 9.99
CA SER A 540 -8.73 14.97 11.45
C SER A 540 -7.48 15.36 12.26
N LYS A 541 -6.51 16.05 11.65
CA LYS A 541 -5.32 16.52 12.35
C LYS A 541 -5.71 17.54 13.44
N PRO A 542 -5.34 17.34 14.72
CA PRO A 542 -5.63 18.32 15.76
C PRO A 542 -4.88 19.63 15.47
N PHE A 543 -5.55 20.75 15.62
CA PHE A 543 -4.91 22.07 15.69
C PHE A 543 -5.61 22.96 16.72
N LYS A 544 -4.87 23.95 17.21
CA LYS A 544 -5.40 24.91 18.18
C LYS A 544 -5.97 26.12 17.44
N ILE A 545 -7.28 26.27 17.44
CA ILE A 545 -7.95 27.45 16.88
C ILE A 545 -7.87 28.61 17.87
N TRP A 546 -7.48 29.80 17.41
CA TRP A 546 -7.32 30.98 18.26
C TRP A 546 -8.49 31.95 18.13
N LYS A 547 -9.00 32.46 19.24
CA LYS A 547 -10.05 33.49 19.29
C LYS A 547 -9.76 34.50 20.39
N PHE A 548 -10.35 35.69 20.33
CA PHE A 548 -10.45 36.53 21.51
C PHE A 548 -11.43 35.89 22.49
N ARG A 549 -11.13 36.01 23.78
CA ARG A 549 -11.98 35.46 24.82
C ARG A 549 -13.28 36.27 24.92
N SER A 550 -14.39 35.63 24.59
CA SER A 550 -15.74 36.21 24.69
C SER A 550 -16.53 35.70 25.91
N MET A 551 -16.02 34.68 26.60
CA MET A 551 -16.70 33.99 27.71
C MET A 551 -15.89 34.06 29.00
N VAL A 552 -16.56 33.88 30.14
CA VAL A 552 -15.90 33.77 31.46
C VAL A 552 -14.95 32.56 31.52
N GLN A 553 -13.92 32.61 32.37
CA GLN A 553 -12.86 31.59 32.41
C GLN A 553 -13.38 30.17 32.69
N ASN A 554 -14.46 30.03 33.47
CA ASN A 554 -15.04 28.72 33.83
C ASN A 554 -16.20 28.31 32.90
N ALA A 555 -16.28 28.86 31.69
CA ALA A 555 -17.40 28.61 30.78
C ALA A 555 -17.58 27.14 30.38
N GLU A 556 -16.50 26.36 30.21
CA GLU A 556 -16.60 24.94 29.89
C GLU A 556 -17.27 24.14 31.03
N GLN A 557 -16.93 24.44 32.30
CA GLN A 557 -17.56 23.81 33.47
C GLN A 557 -19.04 24.21 33.63
N LEU A 558 -19.37 25.45 33.26
CA LEU A 558 -20.74 25.96 33.29
C LEU A 558 -21.58 25.44 32.11
N GLN A 559 -20.97 24.87 31.06
CA GLN A 559 -21.70 24.34 29.89
C GLN A 559 -22.71 23.27 30.26
N ILE A 560 -22.35 22.43 31.24
CA ILE A 560 -23.17 21.31 31.73
C ILE A 560 -24.51 21.83 32.30
N LYS A 561 -24.55 23.09 32.76
CA LYS A 561 -25.72 23.72 33.37
C LYS A 561 -26.55 24.56 32.40
N VAL A 562 -26.18 24.62 31.12
CA VAL A 562 -26.83 25.45 30.10
C VAL A 562 -27.61 24.55 29.14
N GLU A 563 -28.91 24.80 29.01
CA GLU A 563 -29.80 24.08 28.10
C GLU A 563 -29.39 24.29 26.63
N ASN A 564 -29.36 23.22 25.84
CA ASN A 564 -29.04 23.27 24.42
C ASN A 564 -30.33 23.51 23.61
N GLN A 565 -30.37 24.54 22.78
CA GLN A 565 -31.54 24.91 21.96
C GLN A 565 -31.58 24.20 20.60
N VAL A 566 -30.62 23.31 20.35
CA VAL A 566 -30.57 22.48 19.13
C VAL A 566 -31.34 21.19 19.41
N GLU A 567 -32.30 20.86 18.54
CA GLU A 567 -33.01 19.58 18.62
C GLU A 567 -31.99 18.42 18.61
N ALA A 568 -32.09 17.53 19.60
CA ALA A 568 -31.36 16.27 19.58
C ALA A 568 -31.92 15.41 18.44
N SER A 569 -31.31 15.47 17.26
CA SER A 569 -31.61 14.55 16.17
C SER A 569 -31.11 13.15 16.52
N SER A 570 -31.86 12.42 17.33
CA SER A 570 -31.72 10.96 17.46
C SER A 570 -33.04 10.34 17.93
N ASN A 571 -33.75 9.69 16.99
CA ASN A 571 -34.66 8.59 17.28
C ASN A 571 -33.82 7.38 17.72
N VAL A 572 -33.20 7.44 18.90
CA VAL A 572 -32.59 6.28 19.56
C VAL A 572 -33.53 5.90 20.71
N PRO A 573 -34.00 4.64 20.80
CA PRO A 573 -34.82 4.21 21.92
C PRO A 573 -34.04 4.43 23.22
N ILE A 574 -34.71 5.05 24.19
CA ILE A 574 -34.24 5.16 25.57
C ILE A 574 -34.03 3.72 26.08
N VAL A 575 -32.79 3.35 26.34
CA VAL A 575 -32.49 2.22 27.24
C VAL A 575 -32.45 2.82 28.63
N ASP A 576 -33.41 2.44 29.45
CA ASP A 576 -33.57 2.91 30.83
C ASP A 576 -32.28 2.70 31.63
N GLY A 577 -31.77 3.77 32.26
CA GLY A 577 -30.92 3.63 33.45
C GLY A 577 -29.54 4.28 33.49
N ASP A 578 -29.23 5.34 32.74
CA ASP A 578 -28.03 6.15 33.04
C ASP A 578 -28.28 7.66 32.91
N ASP A 579 -27.97 8.39 33.98
CA ASP A 579 -28.23 9.82 34.21
C ASP A 579 -27.20 10.70 33.47
N THR A 580 -26.84 10.31 32.24
CA THR A 580 -25.99 11.09 31.34
C THR A 580 -26.86 11.79 30.32
N THR A 581 -27.15 13.06 30.58
CA THR A 581 -27.74 14.01 29.63
C THR A 581 -27.00 13.94 28.28
N VAL A 582 -27.63 13.30 27.30
CA VAL A 582 -27.10 13.20 25.92
C VAL A 582 -27.15 14.60 25.29
N SER A 583 -26.04 15.32 25.41
CA SER A 583 -25.85 16.59 24.70
C SER A 583 -25.87 16.29 23.19
N GLY A 584 -26.84 16.83 22.45
CA GLY A 584 -26.96 16.62 21.01
C GLY A 584 -25.66 16.93 20.24
N LYS A 585 -25.50 16.35 19.03
CA LYS A 585 -24.30 16.45 18.16
C LYS A 585 -23.82 17.89 17.88
N PHE A 586 -24.58 18.91 18.25
CA PHE A 586 -24.31 20.32 18.03
C PHE A 586 -24.87 21.14 19.19
N PHE A 587 -24.07 22.07 19.76
CA PHE A 587 -24.49 22.93 20.88
C PHE A 587 -24.72 24.37 20.42
N LYS A 588 -25.90 24.92 20.72
CA LYS A 588 -26.26 26.33 20.46
C LYS A 588 -27.23 26.82 21.53
N ASN A 589 -26.96 27.99 22.10
CA ASN A 589 -27.88 28.69 22.99
C ASN A 589 -27.83 30.20 22.69
N ALA A 590 -28.99 30.80 22.42
CA ALA A 590 -29.11 32.19 22.02
C ALA A 590 -28.76 33.20 23.12
N ASP A 591 -29.05 32.86 24.38
CA ASP A 591 -28.82 33.72 25.53
C ASP A 591 -27.91 33.02 26.54
N ASP A 592 -26.71 32.65 26.08
CA ASP A 592 -25.73 31.94 26.89
C ASP A 592 -25.21 32.83 28.04
N PRO A 593 -25.49 32.46 29.32
CA PRO A 593 -25.13 33.28 30.48
C PRO A 593 -23.61 33.33 30.73
N ARG A 594 -22.82 32.50 30.02
CA ARG A 594 -21.36 32.46 30.12
C ARG A 594 -20.68 33.54 29.29
N VAL A 595 -21.42 34.23 28.42
CA VAL A 595 -20.90 35.26 27.52
C VAL A 595 -20.89 36.62 28.21
N THR A 596 -19.71 37.26 28.21
CA THR A 596 -19.49 38.60 28.80
C THR A 596 -20.14 39.71 27.94
N ARG A 597 -20.31 40.93 28.46
CA ARG A 597 -20.90 42.05 27.69
C ARG A 597 -19.99 42.44 26.52
N VAL A 598 -18.68 42.55 26.76
CA VAL A 598 -17.67 42.72 25.71
C VAL A 598 -17.70 41.52 24.76
N GLY A 599 -17.85 40.31 25.30
CA GLY A 599 -18.00 39.08 24.51
C GLY A 599 -19.20 39.08 23.56
N LYS A 600 -20.37 39.58 23.99
CA LYS A 600 -21.55 39.75 23.13
C LYS A 600 -21.26 40.72 21.98
N PHE A 601 -20.55 41.82 22.25
CA PHE A 601 -20.12 42.75 21.20
C PHE A 601 -19.14 42.10 20.21
N LEU A 602 -18.15 41.38 20.71
CA LEU A 602 -17.15 40.71 19.86
C LEU A 602 -17.77 39.64 18.96
N ARG A 603 -18.69 38.82 19.47
CA ARG A 603 -19.42 37.81 18.68
C ARG A 603 -20.35 38.43 17.65
N LYS A 604 -21.10 39.46 18.04
CA LYS A 604 -22.00 40.20 17.14
C LYS A 604 -21.26 40.80 15.95
N THR A 605 -20.03 41.26 16.17
CA THR A 605 -19.17 41.85 15.12
C THR A 605 -18.22 40.83 14.48
N SER A 606 -18.23 39.57 14.93
CA SER A 606 -17.27 38.51 14.58
C SER A 606 -15.80 38.89 14.79
N LEU A 607 -15.54 39.94 15.60
CA LEU A 607 -14.18 40.36 15.95
C LEU A 607 -13.47 39.32 16.80
N ASP A 608 -14.20 38.46 17.51
CA ASP A 608 -13.62 37.37 18.30
C ASP A 608 -12.84 36.35 17.45
N GLU A 609 -13.11 36.26 16.16
CA GLU A 609 -12.48 35.29 15.26
C GLU A 609 -11.22 35.81 14.55
N PHE A 610 -10.88 37.09 14.68
CA PHE A 610 -9.73 37.70 14.03
C PHE A 610 -8.39 36.99 14.33
N PRO A 611 -8.12 36.50 15.56
CA PRO A 611 -6.91 35.72 15.82
C PRO A 611 -6.76 34.45 14.96
N GLN A 612 -7.84 33.93 14.35
CA GLN A 612 -7.79 32.79 13.43
C GLN A 612 -7.00 33.09 12.14
N PHE A 613 -6.79 34.35 11.76
CA PHE A 613 -5.90 34.67 10.63
C PHE A 613 -4.48 34.16 10.85
N TRP A 614 -4.04 34.00 12.10
CA TRP A 614 -2.80 33.31 12.42
C TRP A 614 -2.83 31.83 11.99
N ASN A 615 -3.93 31.12 12.25
CA ASN A 615 -4.12 29.73 11.85
C ASN A 615 -4.10 29.55 10.32
N VAL A 616 -4.63 30.54 9.59
CA VAL A 616 -4.57 30.58 8.12
C VAL A 616 -3.12 30.79 7.65
N LEU A 617 -2.41 31.75 8.25
CA LEU A 617 -1.02 32.05 7.89
C LEU A 617 -0.11 30.83 8.06
N ILE A 618 -0.18 30.13 9.19
CA ILE A 618 0.63 28.91 9.44
C ILE A 618 0.15 27.68 8.66
N GLY A 619 -1.06 27.74 8.07
CA GLY A 619 -1.59 26.75 7.15
C GLY A 619 -2.43 25.63 7.76
N ASP A 620 -2.81 25.76 9.03
CA ASP A 620 -3.76 24.86 9.71
C ASP A 620 -5.19 25.07 9.20
N MET A 621 -5.54 26.31 8.86
CA MET A 621 -6.81 26.71 8.26
C MET A 621 -6.59 27.36 6.88
N SER A 622 -7.69 27.66 6.21
CA SER A 622 -7.81 28.43 4.98
C SER A 622 -8.75 29.63 5.23
N LEU A 623 -8.74 30.66 4.37
CA LEU A 623 -9.72 31.75 4.48
C LEU A 623 -11.14 31.22 4.29
N VAL A 624 -11.32 30.39 3.25
CA VAL A 624 -12.58 29.73 2.91
C VAL A 624 -12.40 28.21 3.00
N GLY A 625 -13.33 27.53 3.67
CA GLY A 625 -13.24 26.09 3.92
C GLY A 625 -14.44 25.58 4.72
N THR A 626 -14.37 24.32 5.13
CA THR A 626 -15.40 23.68 5.95
C THR A 626 -15.33 24.13 7.41
N ARG A 627 -16.37 23.90 8.21
CA ARG A 627 -16.32 24.21 9.64
C ARG A 627 -15.39 23.24 10.38
N PRO A 628 -14.46 23.72 11.22
CA PRO A 628 -13.64 22.84 12.07
C PRO A 628 -14.51 22.22 13.19
N PRO A 629 -14.75 20.89 13.16
CA PRO A 629 -15.55 20.24 14.20
C PRO A 629 -14.77 20.09 15.52
N THR A 630 -15.50 19.84 16.60
CA THR A 630 -14.87 19.32 17.84
C THR A 630 -14.56 17.83 17.68
N PHE A 631 -13.69 17.30 18.55
CA PHE A 631 -13.47 15.86 18.63
C PHE A 631 -14.72 15.09 19.09
N ASN A 632 -15.52 15.66 19.99
CA ASN A 632 -16.77 15.05 20.44
C ASN A 632 -17.78 14.91 19.29
N GLU A 633 -17.87 15.91 18.42
CA GLU A 633 -18.69 15.86 17.21
C GLU A 633 -18.24 14.74 16.28
N ILE A 634 -16.93 14.64 15.98
CA ILE A 634 -16.39 13.56 15.13
C ILE A 634 -16.68 12.17 15.72
N ASN A 635 -16.56 12.02 17.04
CA ASN A 635 -16.80 10.74 17.70
C ASN A 635 -18.26 10.26 17.59
N SER A 636 -19.19 11.19 17.32
CA SER A 636 -20.61 10.90 17.07
C SER A 636 -20.93 10.69 15.58
N TYR A 637 -19.93 10.68 14.70
CA TYR A 637 -20.17 10.52 13.28
C TYR A 637 -20.61 9.10 12.95
N GLU A 638 -21.77 9.00 12.33
CA GLU A 638 -22.33 7.73 11.87
C GLU A 638 -21.94 7.54 10.40
N LEU A 639 -21.59 6.31 10.04
CA LEU A 639 -21.32 5.94 8.64
C LEU A 639 -22.62 5.82 7.82
N GLU A 640 -23.80 6.04 8.43
CA GLU A 640 -25.10 5.64 7.89
C GLU A 640 -25.92 6.75 7.22
N VAL A 641 -25.46 8.02 7.22
CA VAL A 641 -26.30 9.10 6.67
C VAL A 641 -26.32 9.03 5.13
N GLU A 642 -27.36 8.38 4.62
CA GLU A 642 -27.71 8.28 3.20
C GLU A 642 -28.48 9.55 2.79
N TYR A 643 -27.77 10.58 2.33
CA TYR A 643 -28.40 11.76 1.71
C TYR A 643 -28.63 11.52 0.22
N HIS A 644 -29.81 11.94 -0.26
CA HIS A 644 -30.33 11.81 -1.63
C HIS A 644 -29.26 12.02 -2.72
N ASP A 645 -29.08 10.99 -3.55
CA ASP A 645 -28.22 10.92 -4.73
C ASP A 645 -26.75 11.39 -4.53
N GLU A 646 -25.84 10.40 -4.44
CA GLU A 646 -24.37 10.47 -4.39
C GLU A 646 -23.67 10.59 -3.00
N ARG A 647 -23.16 9.46 -2.49
CA ARG A 647 -21.84 9.24 -1.82
C ARG A 647 -21.16 10.38 -1.02
N TYR A 648 -21.73 10.90 0.06
CA TYR A 648 -20.99 11.80 0.99
C TYR A 648 -21.28 11.52 2.48
N THR A 649 -20.25 11.18 3.26
CA THR A 649 -20.34 11.04 4.73
C THR A 649 -19.89 12.29 5.47
N GLU A 650 -20.27 12.36 6.75
CA GLU A 650 -19.75 13.34 7.71
C GLU A 650 -18.20 13.34 7.80
N TRP A 651 -17.54 12.21 7.47
CA TRP A 651 -16.08 12.11 7.39
C TRP A 651 -15.49 12.75 6.13
N ASN A 652 -16.22 12.79 5.02
CA ASN A 652 -15.71 13.31 3.75
C ASN A 652 -15.43 14.82 3.81
N ARG A 653 -16.05 15.59 4.72
CA ARG A 653 -15.75 17.02 4.89
C ARG A 653 -14.35 17.31 5.45
N LEU A 654 -13.70 16.30 6.03
CA LEU A 654 -12.37 16.41 6.64
C LEU A 654 -11.25 16.29 5.60
N ASP A 655 -11.55 15.98 4.33
CA ASP A 655 -10.57 16.00 3.23
C ASP A 655 -10.30 17.41 2.69
N VAL A 656 -11.00 18.43 3.21
CA VAL A 656 -10.86 19.87 2.96
C VAL A 656 -10.26 20.56 4.19
N LYS A 657 -9.46 21.62 4.00
CA LYS A 657 -8.99 22.45 5.12
C LYS A 657 -10.15 23.26 5.73
N PRO A 658 -10.24 23.37 7.06
CA PRO A 658 -11.23 24.24 7.68
C PRO A 658 -11.04 25.71 7.28
N GLY A 659 -12.14 26.44 7.21
CA GLY A 659 -12.19 27.85 6.84
C GLY A 659 -12.50 28.78 8.01
N ILE A 660 -12.02 30.04 7.93
CA ILE A 660 -12.59 31.13 8.75
C ILE A 660 -14.04 31.37 8.30
N THR A 661 -14.25 31.45 6.97
CA THR A 661 -15.56 31.52 6.34
C THR A 661 -15.85 30.30 5.47
N GLY A 662 -17.08 30.18 5.01
CA GLY A 662 -17.62 29.04 4.26
C GLY A 662 -19.09 29.27 3.91
N VAL A 663 -19.68 28.30 3.22
CA VAL A 663 -21.08 28.37 2.77
C VAL A 663 -22.03 28.51 3.96
N TRP A 664 -21.73 27.84 5.07
CA TRP A 664 -22.47 27.97 6.32
C TRP A 664 -22.46 29.39 6.88
N GLN A 665 -21.30 30.06 6.86
CA GLN A 665 -21.15 31.43 7.35
C GLN A 665 -21.96 32.43 6.51
N VAL A 666 -22.04 32.22 5.20
CA VAL A 666 -22.78 33.10 4.28
C VAL A 666 -24.29 32.91 4.35
N ASN A 667 -24.76 31.67 4.52
CA ASN A 667 -26.21 31.35 4.55
C ASN A 667 -26.85 31.49 5.94
N GLY A 668 -26.20 32.21 6.87
CA GLY A 668 -26.77 32.60 8.16
C GLY A 668 -26.44 31.66 9.32
N ARG A 669 -25.41 32.01 10.11
CA ARG A 669 -25.00 31.30 11.35
C ARG A 669 -26.14 31.10 12.36
N SER A 670 -27.07 32.05 12.44
CA SER A 670 -28.21 32.07 13.38
C SER A 670 -29.37 31.18 12.95
N ASN A 671 -29.60 31.02 11.64
CA ASN A 671 -30.79 30.35 11.10
C ASN A 671 -30.66 28.83 11.00
N VAL A 672 -29.42 28.32 10.96
CA VAL A 672 -29.15 26.88 10.96
C VAL A 672 -29.48 26.27 12.32
N ARG A 673 -30.43 25.33 12.33
CA ARG A 673 -30.96 24.70 13.56
C ARG A 673 -30.64 23.22 13.67
N SER A 674 -30.20 22.57 12.58
CA SER A 674 -29.83 21.15 12.59
C SER A 674 -28.36 20.94 12.22
N PHE A 675 -27.76 19.87 12.75
CA PHE A 675 -26.39 19.48 12.38
C PHE A 675 -26.31 19.04 10.92
N ALA A 676 -27.39 18.44 10.39
CA ALA A 676 -27.48 17.99 9.00
C ALA A 676 -27.36 19.14 8.00
N GLU A 677 -27.99 20.30 8.28
CA GLU A 677 -27.82 21.51 7.48
C GLU A 677 -26.36 21.99 7.44
N VAL A 678 -25.62 21.91 8.55
CA VAL A 678 -24.19 22.26 8.60
C VAL A 678 -23.38 21.34 7.68
N VAL A 679 -23.65 20.04 7.73
CA VAL A 679 -22.99 19.05 6.87
C VAL A 679 -23.32 19.30 5.39
N ASN A 680 -24.56 19.66 5.07
CA ASN A 680 -24.97 20.00 3.70
C ASN A 680 -24.18 21.19 3.13
N TYR A 681 -23.97 22.24 3.92
CA TYR A 681 -23.17 23.38 3.49
C TYR A 681 -21.68 23.03 3.30
N ASP A 682 -21.12 22.17 4.15
CA ASP A 682 -19.74 21.70 4.00
C ASP A 682 -19.58 20.84 2.72
N ILE A 683 -20.58 20.01 2.40
CA ILE A 683 -20.61 19.20 1.17
C ILE A 683 -20.81 20.08 -0.07
N GLU A 684 -21.71 21.08 -0.01
CA GLU A 684 -21.92 22.04 -1.09
C GLU A 684 -20.63 22.77 -1.44
N TYR A 685 -19.91 23.26 -0.41
CA TYR A 685 -18.61 23.89 -0.60
C TYR A 685 -17.65 22.99 -1.36
N ARG A 686 -17.54 21.74 -0.90
CA ARG A 686 -16.66 20.73 -1.49
C ARG A 686 -17.01 20.44 -2.95
N LYS A 687 -18.31 20.34 -3.30
CA LYS A 687 -18.76 20.06 -4.66
C LYS A 687 -18.52 21.24 -5.62
N ASN A 688 -18.81 22.45 -5.16
CA ASN A 688 -18.80 23.65 -6.00
C ASN A 688 -17.46 24.40 -5.95
N TRP A 689 -16.45 23.85 -5.27
CA TRP A 689 -15.21 24.55 -5.02
C TRP A 689 -14.51 24.95 -6.32
N SER A 690 -14.22 26.25 -6.40
CA SER A 690 -13.31 26.86 -7.36
C SER A 690 -12.69 28.09 -6.71
N ILE A 691 -11.60 28.59 -7.28
CA ILE A 691 -10.98 29.85 -6.80
C ILE A 691 -11.98 31.01 -6.87
N TRP A 692 -12.82 31.05 -7.92
CA TRP A 692 -13.85 32.07 -8.05
C TRP A 692 -14.95 31.93 -7.01
N TYR A 693 -15.34 30.69 -6.67
CA TYR A 693 -16.31 30.44 -5.62
C TYR A 693 -15.77 30.85 -4.24
N ASP A 694 -14.49 30.61 -3.95
CA ASP A 694 -13.84 31.13 -2.73
C ASP A 694 -13.91 32.67 -2.66
N LEU A 695 -13.56 33.36 -3.75
CA LEU A 695 -13.63 34.83 -3.81
C LEU A 695 -15.07 35.34 -3.62
N LYS A 696 -16.05 34.68 -4.25
CA LYS A 696 -17.47 34.98 -4.07
C LYS A 696 -17.89 34.84 -2.60
N LEU A 697 -17.51 33.74 -1.94
CA LEU A 697 -17.83 33.51 -0.53
C LEU A 697 -17.19 34.54 0.39
N ILE A 698 -15.94 34.97 0.13
CA ILE A 698 -15.29 36.05 0.88
C ILE A 698 -16.09 37.35 0.78
N VAL A 699 -16.48 37.76 -0.43
CA VAL A 699 -17.27 38.98 -0.65
C VAL A 699 -18.64 38.88 0.00
N GLN A 700 -19.33 37.73 -0.15
CA GLN A 700 -20.63 37.51 0.48
C GLN A 700 -20.53 37.54 2.00
N THR A 701 -19.46 36.99 2.59
CA THR A 701 -19.22 37.05 4.03
C THR A 701 -19.11 38.50 4.50
N PHE A 702 -18.38 39.34 3.74
CA PHE A 702 -18.26 40.76 4.06
C PHE A 702 -19.62 41.47 3.98
N MET A 703 -20.44 41.18 2.98
CA MET A 703 -21.80 41.76 2.85
C MET A 703 -22.73 41.33 4.01
N VAL A 704 -22.67 40.06 4.43
CA VAL A 704 -23.48 39.53 5.54
C VAL A 704 -23.18 40.26 6.86
N LEU A 705 -21.94 40.73 7.07
CA LEU A 705 -21.59 41.52 8.27
C LEU A 705 -22.29 42.90 8.33
N PHE A 706 -22.77 43.43 7.21
CA PHE A 706 -23.52 44.71 7.16
C PHE A 706 -25.03 44.52 7.20
N ASP A 707 -25.54 43.30 7.03
CA ASP A 707 -26.97 43.01 7.07
C ASP A 707 -27.47 42.92 8.52
N ARG A 708 -28.37 43.83 8.92
CA ARG A 708 -28.91 43.94 10.28
C ARG A 708 -29.74 42.72 10.70
N ASN A 709 -30.17 41.88 9.74
CA ASN A 709 -31.01 40.71 9.98
C ASN A 709 -30.22 39.42 10.26
N ASN A 710 -28.92 39.38 9.96
CA ASN A 710 -28.04 38.22 10.18
C ASN A 710 -27.16 38.40 11.43
N LYS A 711 -27.79 38.70 12.58
CA LYS A 711 -27.06 38.84 13.84
C LYS A 711 -26.40 37.50 14.20
N ALA A 712 -25.07 37.49 14.25
CA ALA A 712 -24.35 36.46 14.98
C ALA A 712 -24.85 36.44 16.42
N VAL A 713 -25.32 35.27 16.85
CA VAL A 713 -25.83 34.99 18.19
C VAL A 713 -24.79 35.31 19.25
#